data_AF-A0A940B762-F1
#
_entry.id   AF-A0A940B762-F1
#
_cell.length_a   1.000
_cell.length_b   1.000
_cell.length_c   1.000
_cell.angle_alpha   90.00
_cell.angle_beta   90.00
_cell.angle_gamma   90.00
#
_symmetry.space_group_name_H-M   'P 1'
#
loop_
_entity.id
_entity.type
_entity.pdbx_description
1 polymer ?
#
loop_
_entity_poly.entity_id
_entity_poly.type
_entity_poly.pdbx_seq_one_letter_code
_entity_poly.pdbx_strand_id
1 'polypeptide(L)'
;MNTFLESIKTDLQFKSLISGQIDNFSEGQEYASEASLEEFPWEVYWALSSVRRYELLFYPFKKDSSCLVLNDCFASVAGILCEKLKKIDFYADSENINAAKKRLSTRKNFEVHQFSLLENNTEKYDYAFVNLEYNETFLRRYIVAAADKIKDNGTMFFSLKKDYYQYISDIFYGERIHFRSYDLFDNGMLLIEAVKDSAYFADKSLFDWSEYKKRNGYYSSPLLYTKWIRNNDVPFFDVPFWADQDFDLIASVKPVLLDLLKKLVSVCKENELKIYPVYGSLLGTMRSGGLIAGDDDIDVALMRSDYDKLMSLADQFNGKYFLQTFENDDCFYGGYAKLRNTETTAINPQNWWANCCEGIGIDIFPIDRVCSSKIREACKLRKIRFYQRMLFAYSYGYFKDFRDMRLLKWKAYKYLGKIISKKTVISKFHNAICKGDSKEKLAIYTHYGNGSMKAAAYFDSDDFKSSFQSKYDGIPVEIPSGWDNILKELYGAEYNKPLCFNEFKTRHGFYDVKTPYSVWKERFGGLKHPAGIKEPVVLFGDGSVFKACLEYYKSRVNISHLVLLPEEESSLSKVMGIPVISFDEFEKLNLPKDSYRGIICSGDALLADSILSEKGYPGLYIFWHDRNWMLFANQSAVWKCIKSLE
;
A
#
# COMPACT_ATOMS: atom_id res chain seq x y z
N MET A 1 -9.36 -12.14 34.60
CA MET A 1 -10.16 -10.96 35.03
C MET A 1 -9.34 -10.06 35.94
N ASN A 2 -8.71 -10.55 37.01
CA ASN A 2 -7.76 -9.74 37.79
C ASN A 2 -6.49 -9.35 36.99
N THR A 3 -5.99 -10.22 36.11
CA THR A 3 -4.88 -9.90 35.18
C THR A 3 -5.26 -8.90 34.07
N PHE A 4 -6.56 -8.87 33.70
CA PHE A 4 -7.14 -7.90 32.76
C PHE A 4 -7.41 -6.56 33.45
N LEU A 5 -7.77 -6.59 34.74
CA LEU A 5 -7.88 -5.39 35.58
C LEU A 5 -6.51 -4.86 36.02
N GLU A 6 -5.49 -5.72 36.11
CA GLU A 6 -4.08 -5.33 36.31
C GLU A 6 -3.49 -4.76 35.04
N SER A 7 -3.73 -5.35 33.85
CA SER A 7 -3.33 -4.76 32.58
C SER A 7 -4.07 -3.45 32.31
N ILE A 8 -5.36 -3.34 32.67
CA ILE A 8 -6.10 -2.07 32.66
C ILE A 8 -5.57 -1.11 33.73
N LYS A 9 -5.03 -1.58 34.87
CA LYS A 9 -4.37 -0.70 35.87
C LYS A 9 -2.99 -0.27 35.43
N THR A 10 -2.22 -1.09 34.72
CA THR A 10 -0.94 -0.71 34.12
C THR A 10 -1.17 0.17 32.90
N ASP A 11 -2.22 -0.06 32.11
CA ASP A 11 -2.65 0.75 30.97
C ASP A 11 -3.37 2.04 31.43
N LEU A 12 -4.05 2.06 32.57
CA LEU A 12 -4.51 3.29 33.23
C LEU A 12 -3.36 3.98 33.96
N GLN A 13 -2.36 3.27 34.47
CA GLN A 13 -1.15 3.89 35.02
C GLN A 13 -0.25 4.41 33.91
N PHE A 14 -0.22 3.80 32.72
CA PHE A 14 0.57 4.18 31.56
C PHE A 14 -0.17 5.23 30.73
N LYS A 15 -1.49 5.15 30.59
CA LYS A 15 -2.33 6.25 30.10
C LYS A 15 -2.49 7.37 31.11
N SER A 16 -2.40 7.16 32.43
CA SER A 16 -2.31 8.27 33.39
C SER A 16 -0.87 8.72 33.61
N LEU A 17 0.15 7.95 33.23
CA LEU A 17 1.53 8.43 33.10
C LEU A 17 1.61 9.29 31.84
N ILE A 18 1.09 8.81 30.72
CA ILE A 18 1.13 9.48 29.43
C ILE A 18 0.13 10.63 29.40
N SER A 19 -1.13 10.48 29.84
CA SER A 19 -2.02 11.63 30.02
C SER A 19 -1.56 12.48 31.18
N GLY A 20 -1.16 11.95 32.34
CA GLY A 20 -0.63 12.80 33.42
C GLY A 20 0.64 13.56 33.02
N GLN A 21 1.51 13.00 32.19
CA GLN A 21 2.68 13.69 31.65
C GLN A 21 2.28 14.62 30.50
N ILE A 22 1.41 14.23 29.57
CA ILE A 22 0.88 15.10 28.49
C ILE A 22 0.08 16.27 29.07
N ASP A 23 -0.65 16.03 30.16
CA ASP A 23 -1.43 16.99 30.93
C ASP A 23 -0.46 17.91 31.67
N ASN A 24 0.59 17.39 32.33
CA ASN A 24 1.70 18.19 32.87
C ASN A 24 2.47 18.99 31.79
N PHE A 25 2.63 18.44 30.58
CA PHE A 25 3.21 19.08 29.39
C PHE A 25 2.26 20.14 28.82
N SER A 26 0.94 20.00 29.01
CA SER A 26 -0.09 20.94 28.54
C SER A 26 -0.42 22.03 29.56
N GLU A 27 -0.15 21.79 30.85
CA GLU A 27 -0.36 22.71 31.96
C GLU A 27 0.85 23.62 32.24
N GLY A 28 1.90 23.53 31.42
CA GLY A 28 3.01 24.50 31.42
C GLY A 28 4.02 24.33 32.57
N GLN A 29 4.19 23.12 33.11
CA GLN A 29 5.32 22.87 34.02
C GLN A 29 6.65 22.81 33.24
N GLU A 30 7.71 23.34 33.85
CA GLU A 30 9.06 23.43 33.26
C GLU A 30 9.55 22.08 32.71
N TYR A 31 10.23 22.16 31.56
CA TYR A 31 10.80 21.04 30.85
C TYR A 31 11.66 20.14 31.76
N ALA A 32 11.57 18.84 31.54
CA ALA A 32 12.25 17.84 32.36
C ALA A 32 13.79 18.03 32.29
N SER A 33 14.41 18.29 33.44
CA SER A 33 15.86 18.53 33.56
C SER A 33 16.72 17.40 32.94
N GLU A 34 17.95 17.71 32.52
CA GLU A 34 18.89 16.76 31.85
C GLU A 34 19.02 15.38 32.53
N ALA A 35 18.83 15.29 33.85
CA ALA A 35 18.88 14.03 34.60
C ALA A 35 17.72 13.06 34.29
N SER A 36 16.58 13.56 33.82
CA SER A 36 15.37 12.76 33.51
C SER A 36 15.40 12.10 32.12
N LEU A 37 16.27 12.56 31.22
CA LEU A 37 16.44 12.01 29.87
C LEU A 37 17.24 10.69 29.86
N GLU A 38 18.02 10.40 30.91
CA GLU A 38 18.72 9.12 31.06
C GLU A 38 17.79 7.99 31.54
N GLU A 39 16.70 8.32 32.24
CA GLU A 39 15.71 7.37 32.76
C GLU A 39 14.46 7.21 31.87
N PHE A 40 14.35 8.00 30.79
CA PHE A 40 13.22 7.95 29.87
C PHE A 40 13.34 6.72 28.93
N PRO A 41 12.29 5.89 28.75
CA PRO A 41 12.34 4.73 27.85
C PRO A 41 12.34 5.22 26.40
N TRP A 42 13.55 5.49 25.89
CA TRP A 42 13.84 6.00 24.56
C TRP A 42 13.19 5.15 23.45
N GLU A 43 13.03 3.85 23.71
CA GLU A 43 12.42 2.85 22.84
C GLU A 43 10.93 3.12 22.59
N VAL A 44 10.18 3.59 23.59
CA VAL A 44 8.73 3.89 23.49
C VAL A 44 8.52 5.13 22.63
N TYR A 45 9.31 6.18 22.84
CA TYR A 45 9.21 7.40 22.04
C TYR A 45 9.74 7.21 20.61
N TRP A 46 10.77 6.36 20.44
CA TRP A 46 11.26 5.89 19.15
C TRP A 46 10.14 5.20 18.35
N ALA A 47 9.35 4.32 18.98
CA ALA A 47 8.23 3.66 18.34
C ALA A 47 7.13 4.66 17.88
N LEU A 48 6.78 5.65 18.70
CA LEU A 48 5.79 6.69 18.35
C LEU A 48 6.25 7.61 17.20
N SER A 49 7.56 7.80 17.03
CA SER A 49 8.12 8.62 15.94
C SER A 49 7.90 8.03 14.54
N SER A 50 7.60 6.73 14.44
CA SER A 50 7.24 6.08 13.18
C SER A 50 5.93 6.62 12.60
N VAL A 51 4.98 7.06 13.44
CA VAL A 51 3.71 7.66 13.00
C VAL A 51 3.95 9.03 12.33
N ARG A 52 4.89 9.83 12.86
CA ARG A 52 5.32 11.10 12.25
C ARG A 52 6.19 10.89 11.01
N ARG A 53 6.71 9.67 10.79
CA ARG A 53 7.54 9.32 9.62
C ARG A 53 6.82 9.57 8.29
N TYR A 54 5.50 9.55 8.31
CA TYR A 54 4.69 9.63 7.10
C TYR A 54 4.33 11.06 6.70
N GLU A 55 4.62 12.06 7.53
CA GLU A 55 4.24 13.46 7.30
C GLU A 55 4.81 14.08 6.03
N LEU A 56 5.96 13.60 5.53
CA LEU A 56 6.61 14.16 4.34
C LEU A 56 7.08 13.10 3.33
N LEU A 57 6.76 11.82 3.55
CA LEU A 57 7.22 10.74 2.66
C LEU A 57 6.73 10.91 1.22
N PHE A 58 5.53 11.47 1.05
CA PHE A 58 4.88 11.72 -0.24
C PHE A 58 5.51 12.89 -1.02
N TYR A 59 6.24 13.80 -0.36
CA TYR A 59 6.69 15.02 -1.01
C TYR A 59 7.94 14.73 -1.88
N PRO A 60 7.94 15.15 -3.17
CA PRO A 60 9.03 14.86 -4.10
C PRO A 60 10.20 15.82 -3.90
N PHE A 61 10.91 15.67 -2.78
CA PHE A 61 12.09 16.47 -2.46
C PHE A 61 13.19 16.33 -3.54
N LYS A 62 13.84 17.44 -3.86
CA LYS A 62 15.02 17.44 -4.73
C LYS A 62 16.23 16.89 -3.97
N LYS A 63 16.79 15.78 -4.46
CA LYS A 63 17.85 15.04 -3.76
C LYS A 63 19.09 15.88 -3.38
N ASP A 64 19.44 16.86 -4.21
CA ASP A 64 20.62 17.71 -4.02
C ASP A 64 20.37 18.98 -3.18
N SER A 65 19.22 19.08 -2.53
CA SER A 65 18.79 20.27 -1.79
C SER A 65 19.10 20.22 -0.29
N SER A 66 19.08 21.40 0.35
CA SER A 66 19.23 21.55 1.80
C SER A 66 17.90 21.85 2.50
N CYS A 67 17.75 21.38 3.74
CA CYS A 67 16.59 21.68 4.58
C CYS A 67 16.99 22.17 5.97
N LEU A 68 16.33 23.24 6.40
CA LEU A 68 16.32 23.70 7.78
C LEU A 68 15.22 22.97 8.54
N VAL A 69 15.50 22.40 9.71
CA VAL A 69 14.49 21.79 10.57
C VAL A 69 14.47 22.53 11.89
N LEU A 70 13.30 23.08 12.25
CA LEU A 70 13.08 23.83 13.46
C LEU A 70 12.11 23.09 14.37
N ASN A 71 12.51 22.90 15.63
CA ASN A 71 11.64 22.44 16.71
C ASN A 71 10.95 21.07 16.47
N ASP A 72 11.54 20.18 15.66
CA ASP A 72 11.08 18.79 15.44
C ASP A 72 11.42 17.88 16.63
N CYS A 73 11.20 18.37 17.86
CA CYS A 73 11.37 17.67 19.13
C CYS A 73 12.68 16.83 19.15
N PHE A 74 12.56 15.52 18.96
CA PHE A 74 13.63 14.54 19.00
C PHE A 74 14.19 14.17 17.61
N ALA A 75 14.12 15.07 16.62
CA ALA A 75 14.56 14.87 15.23
C ALA A 75 13.84 13.72 14.49
N SER A 76 12.53 13.58 14.71
CA SER A 76 11.69 12.57 14.05
C SER A 76 11.60 12.75 12.54
N VAL A 77 11.20 13.93 12.10
CA VAL A 77 11.03 14.28 10.69
C VAL A 77 12.40 14.45 10.02
N ALA A 78 13.36 15.04 10.75
CA ALA A 78 14.72 15.23 10.27
C ALA A 78 15.39 13.93 9.80
N GLY A 79 15.14 12.80 10.49
CA GLY A 79 15.69 11.49 10.11
C GLY A 79 15.27 11.03 8.72
N ILE A 80 14.03 11.32 8.31
CA ILE A 80 13.50 10.98 6.97
C ILE A 80 14.10 11.92 5.93
N LEU A 81 14.18 13.20 6.28
CA LEU A 81 14.75 14.21 5.39
C LEU A 81 16.21 13.90 5.09
N CYS A 82 16.96 13.33 6.05
CA CYS A 82 18.32 12.82 5.81
C CYS A 82 18.38 11.71 4.74
N GLU A 83 17.32 10.94 4.51
CA GLU A 83 17.28 9.91 3.45
C GLU A 83 16.98 10.51 2.07
N LYS A 84 16.36 11.69 2.04
CA LYS A 84 15.85 12.33 0.82
C LYS A 84 16.69 13.51 0.34
N LEU A 85 17.45 14.15 1.22
CA LEU A 85 18.12 15.43 0.96
C LEU A 85 19.62 15.37 1.23
N LYS A 86 20.35 16.29 0.60
CA LYS A 86 21.81 16.35 0.65
C LYS A 86 22.33 16.88 1.99
N LYS A 87 21.59 17.79 2.63
CA LYS A 87 22.00 18.45 3.88
C LYS A 87 20.79 18.82 4.73
N ILE A 88 20.84 18.50 6.02
CA ILE A 88 19.83 18.84 7.02
C ILE A 88 20.50 19.57 8.17
N ASP A 89 20.07 20.81 8.42
CA ASP A 89 20.48 21.56 9.60
C ASP A 89 19.31 21.66 10.57
N PHE A 90 19.47 21.08 11.74
CA PHE A 90 18.46 21.04 12.79
C PHE A 90 18.79 22.05 13.87
N TYR A 91 17.83 22.93 14.15
CA TYR A 91 17.92 23.90 15.24
C TYR A 91 16.80 23.69 16.24
N ALA A 92 17.17 23.55 17.51
CA ALA A 92 16.23 23.45 18.61
C ALA A 92 16.81 24.09 19.88
N ASP A 93 15.97 24.22 20.91
CA ASP A 93 16.41 24.62 22.25
C ASP A 93 17.21 23.49 22.94
N SER A 94 17.92 23.81 24.03
CA SER A 94 19.03 23.02 24.60
C SER A 94 18.71 21.55 24.88
N GLU A 95 17.49 21.25 25.32
CA GLU A 95 17.07 19.92 25.76
C GLU A 95 16.86 18.94 24.58
N ASN A 96 16.45 19.45 23.41
CA ASN A 96 16.16 18.65 22.22
C ASN A 96 17.43 18.30 21.41
N ILE A 97 18.51 19.06 21.60
CA ILE A 97 19.78 18.92 20.88
C ILE A 97 20.47 17.58 21.19
N ASN A 98 20.52 17.19 22.47
CA ASN A 98 21.24 15.99 22.89
C ASN A 98 20.57 14.72 22.34
N ALA A 99 19.24 14.69 22.35
CA ALA A 99 18.50 13.57 21.79
C ALA A 99 18.60 13.50 20.27
N ALA A 100 18.49 14.63 19.56
CA ALA A 100 18.69 14.69 18.11
C ALA A 100 20.08 14.20 17.69
N LYS A 101 21.14 14.65 18.41
CA LYS A 101 22.53 14.22 18.21
C LYS A 101 22.69 12.72 18.41
N LYS A 102 22.14 12.16 19.49
CA LYS A 102 22.20 10.72 19.77
C LYS A 102 21.48 9.91 18.68
N ARG A 103 20.25 10.32 18.33
CA ARG A 103 19.35 9.65 17.37
C ARG A 103 19.95 9.51 15.98
N LEU A 104 20.52 10.60 15.46
CA LEU A 104 20.99 10.68 14.08
C LEU A 104 22.51 10.78 13.97
N SER A 105 23.24 10.35 15.00
CA SER A 105 24.70 10.35 15.08
C SER A 105 25.41 9.66 13.90
N THR A 106 24.76 8.68 13.27
CA THR A 106 25.29 7.94 12.12
C THR A 106 25.05 8.62 10.76
N ARG A 107 24.20 9.66 10.71
CA ARG A 107 23.84 10.37 9.48
C ARG A 107 24.85 11.49 9.21
N LYS A 108 25.63 11.33 8.13
CA LYS A 108 26.71 12.26 7.75
C LYS A 108 26.23 13.60 7.18
N ASN A 109 24.95 13.70 6.83
CA ASN A 109 24.31 14.87 6.24
C ASN A 109 23.39 15.62 7.23
N PHE A 110 23.58 15.39 8.54
CA PHE A 110 22.76 15.95 9.60
C PHE A 110 23.63 16.72 10.59
N GLU A 111 23.32 18.01 10.77
CA GLU A 111 23.98 18.85 11.77
C GLU A 111 22.96 19.40 12.77
N VAL A 112 23.36 19.48 14.04
CA VAL A 112 22.49 19.91 15.14
C VAL A 112 23.08 21.14 15.82
N HIS A 113 22.28 22.19 15.90
CA HIS A 113 22.66 23.50 16.38
C HIS A 113 21.66 24.01 17.43
N GLN A 114 22.12 24.88 18.32
CA GLN A 114 21.23 25.57 19.25
C GLN A 114 20.46 26.68 18.53
N PHE A 115 19.16 26.80 18.78
CA PHE A 115 18.30 27.76 18.07
C PHE A 115 18.77 29.22 18.19
N SER A 116 19.38 29.61 19.32
CA SER A 116 20.00 30.92 19.51
C SER A 116 21.10 31.25 18.50
N LEU A 117 21.72 30.25 17.87
CA LEU A 117 22.77 30.42 16.88
C LEU A 117 22.23 30.61 15.46
N LEU A 118 20.91 30.44 15.24
CA LEU A 118 20.31 30.55 13.91
C LEU A 118 20.44 31.96 13.33
N GLU A 119 20.41 33.00 14.17
CA GLU A 119 20.59 34.39 13.74
C GLU A 119 21.98 34.64 13.14
N ASN A 120 23.00 33.95 13.65
CA ASN A 120 24.38 34.02 13.14
C ASN A 120 24.59 33.21 11.85
N ASN A 121 23.63 32.35 11.48
CA ASN A 121 23.69 31.58 10.25
C ASN A 121 23.19 32.41 9.06
N THR A 122 24.06 32.59 8.05
CA THR A 122 23.74 33.33 6.82
C THR A 122 23.22 32.43 5.70
N GLU A 123 23.21 31.11 5.89
CA GLU A 123 22.78 30.13 4.90
C GLU A 123 21.27 30.22 4.63
N LYS A 124 20.91 29.99 3.36
CA LYS A 124 19.53 29.90 2.90
C LYS A 124 19.24 28.47 2.42
N TYR A 125 18.05 27.98 2.71
CA TYR A 125 17.66 26.59 2.46
C TYR A 125 16.64 26.49 1.35
N ASP A 126 16.67 25.36 0.63
CA ASP A 126 15.64 25.03 -0.37
C ASP A 126 14.32 24.66 0.32
N TYR A 127 14.41 24.03 1.49
CA TYR A 127 13.27 23.62 2.29
C TYR A 127 13.42 24.08 3.74
N ALA A 128 12.30 24.32 4.42
CA ALA A 128 12.26 24.43 5.87
C ALA A 128 11.11 23.60 6.44
N PHE A 129 11.34 22.91 7.55
CA PHE A 129 10.30 22.21 8.29
C PHE A 129 10.23 22.76 9.71
N VAL A 130 9.03 23.06 10.18
CA VAL A 130 8.79 23.62 11.50
C VAL A 130 7.68 22.83 12.19
N ASN A 131 8.00 22.20 13.32
CA ASN A 131 6.99 21.56 14.16
C ASN A 131 6.54 22.52 15.26
N LEU A 132 5.22 22.72 15.37
CA LEU A 132 4.55 23.73 16.19
C LEU A 132 3.51 23.11 17.13
N GLU A 133 3.60 21.80 17.40
CA GLU A 133 2.59 21.02 18.14
C GLU A 133 2.25 21.49 19.58
N TYR A 134 3.13 22.25 20.26
CA TYR A 134 3.03 22.38 21.74
C TYR A 134 3.32 23.75 22.37
N ASN A 135 3.61 24.84 21.64
CA ASN A 135 4.00 26.09 22.31
C ASN A 135 3.63 27.38 21.57
N GLU A 136 2.53 28.01 22.00
CA GLU A 136 2.02 29.29 21.47
C GLU A 136 3.03 30.44 21.56
N THR A 137 3.82 30.50 22.63
CA THR A 137 4.71 31.63 22.95
C THR A 137 5.86 31.76 21.94
N PHE A 138 6.26 30.67 21.30
CA PHE A 138 7.40 30.65 20.36
C PHE A 138 7.00 30.42 18.89
N LEU A 139 5.71 30.23 18.58
CA LEU A 139 5.20 29.99 17.22
C LEU A 139 5.70 31.04 16.22
N ARG A 140 5.50 32.32 16.55
CA ARG A 140 5.90 33.43 15.68
C ARG A 140 7.40 33.43 15.42
N ARG A 141 8.21 33.12 16.43
CA ARG A 141 9.68 33.15 16.34
C ARG A 141 10.18 32.10 15.34
N TYR A 142 9.68 30.88 15.42
CA TYR A 142 10.06 29.81 14.49
C TYR A 142 9.58 30.06 13.06
N ILE A 143 8.37 30.61 12.88
CA ILE A 143 7.83 30.97 11.57
C ILE A 143 8.66 32.05 10.91
N VAL A 144 8.94 33.14 11.62
CA VAL A 144 9.74 34.25 11.11
C VAL A 144 11.16 33.78 10.78
N ALA A 145 11.75 32.93 11.61
CA ALA A 145 13.07 32.37 11.37
C ALA A 145 13.10 31.49 10.11
N ALA A 146 12.12 30.59 9.93
CA ALA A 146 12.02 29.77 8.72
C ALA A 146 11.85 30.65 7.47
N ALA A 147 11.00 31.67 7.54
CA ALA A 147 10.76 32.62 6.46
C ALA A 147 11.97 33.50 6.14
N ASP A 148 12.80 33.85 7.14
CA ASP A 148 14.09 34.49 6.89
C ASP A 148 15.04 33.52 6.19
N LYS A 149 15.14 32.27 6.62
CA LYS A 149 16.17 31.35 6.10
C LYS A 149 15.79 30.63 4.80
N ILE A 150 14.60 30.82 4.24
CA ILE A 150 14.20 30.21 2.98
C ILE A 150 14.72 30.98 1.75
N LYS A 151 15.10 30.27 0.67
CA LYS A 151 15.45 30.88 -0.63
C LYS A 151 14.20 31.46 -1.32
N ASP A 152 14.39 32.32 -2.33
CA ASP A 152 13.33 33.03 -3.09
C ASP A 152 12.33 32.10 -3.85
N ASN A 153 12.55 30.78 -3.85
CA ASN A 153 11.62 29.76 -4.36
C ASN A 153 11.58 28.51 -3.46
N GLY A 154 12.04 28.63 -2.22
CA GLY A 154 12.05 27.51 -1.30
C GLY A 154 10.67 27.26 -0.68
N THR A 155 10.47 26.03 -0.21
CA THR A 155 9.18 25.60 0.35
C THR A 155 9.33 25.35 1.84
N MET A 156 8.41 25.92 2.60
CA MET A 156 8.31 25.73 4.04
C MET A 156 7.16 24.77 4.35
N PHE A 157 7.34 23.97 5.40
CA PHE A 157 6.36 23.03 5.91
C PHE A 157 6.16 23.30 7.39
N PHE A 158 4.91 23.35 7.85
CA PHE A 158 4.55 23.54 9.25
C PHE A 158 3.62 22.44 9.72
N SER A 159 3.90 21.80 10.86
CA SER A 159 2.96 20.86 11.51
C SER A 159 2.40 21.50 12.78
N LEU A 160 1.08 21.62 12.91
CA LEU A 160 0.43 22.28 14.07
C LEU A 160 -0.98 21.75 14.35
N LYS A 161 -1.47 21.95 15.57
CA LYS A 161 -2.89 21.71 15.89
C LYS A 161 -3.80 22.68 15.14
N LYS A 162 -4.93 22.17 14.66
CA LYS A 162 -5.95 22.90 13.90
C LYS A 162 -6.51 24.11 14.65
N ASP A 163 -6.55 24.05 15.98
CA ASP A 163 -7.01 25.15 16.84
C ASP A 163 -6.13 26.41 16.67
N TYR A 164 -4.86 26.26 16.26
CA TYR A 164 -3.94 27.36 16.00
C TYR A 164 -4.03 27.95 14.60
N TYR A 165 -4.88 27.40 13.74
CA TYR A 165 -4.94 27.80 12.33
C TYR A 165 -5.16 29.31 12.15
N GLN A 166 -6.11 29.89 12.90
CA GLN A 166 -6.43 31.31 12.77
C GLN A 166 -5.27 32.20 13.19
N TYR A 167 -4.63 31.89 14.33
CA TYR A 167 -3.49 32.64 14.86
C TYR A 167 -2.28 32.59 13.91
N ILE A 168 -1.96 31.41 13.38
CA ILE A 168 -0.86 31.24 12.44
C ILE A 168 -1.15 31.90 11.09
N SER A 169 -2.39 31.84 10.62
CA SER A 169 -2.80 32.52 9.39
C SER A 169 -2.49 34.01 9.45
N ASP A 170 -2.75 34.67 10.59
CA ASP A 170 -2.49 36.09 10.75
C ASP A 170 -0.98 36.41 10.72
N ILE A 171 -0.15 35.54 11.32
CA ILE A 171 1.31 35.65 11.24
C ILE A 171 1.79 35.50 9.79
N PHE A 172 1.29 34.48 9.07
CA PHE A 172 1.67 34.24 7.68
C PHE A 172 1.30 35.43 6.78
N TYR A 173 0.11 36.02 6.95
CA TYR A 173 -0.25 37.23 6.22
C TYR A 173 0.69 38.40 6.52
N GLY A 174 1.05 38.60 7.79
CA GLY A 174 1.99 39.65 8.21
C GLY A 174 3.39 39.49 7.61
N GLU A 175 3.86 38.24 7.46
CA GLU A 175 5.18 37.91 6.91
C GLU A 175 5.19 37.67 5.39
N ARG A 176 4.07 37.96 4.70
CA ARG A 176 3.88 37.72 3.25
C ARG A 176 4.14 36.27 2.84
N ILE A 177 3.71 35.35 3.70
CA ILE A 177 3.77 33.91 3.49
C ILE A 177 2.43 33.46 2.93
N HIS A 178 2.46 32.83 1.76
CA HIS A 178 1.30 32.20 1.17
C HIS A 178 1.34 30.71 1.47
N PHE A 179 0.19 30.11 1.77
CA PHE A 179 0.16 28.75 2.28
C PHE A 179 -1.08 27.96 1.87
N ARG A 180 -0.99 26.63 1.99
CA ARG A 180 -2.08 25.67 1.89
C ARG A 180 -1.98 24.70 3.06
N SER A 181 -3.11 24.43 3.70
CA SER A 181 -3.19 23.50 4.83
C SER A 181 -3.81 22.16 4.42
N TYR A 182 -3.33 21.11 5.06
CA TYR A 182 -3.76 19.73 4.86
C TYR A 182 -4.00 19.10 6.23
N ASP A 183 -5.23 18.69 6.51
CA ASP A 183 -5.57 17.89 7.70
C ASP A 183 -5.37 16.41 7.35
N LEU A 184 -4.12 15.96 7.36
CA LEU A 184 -3.72 14.71 6.72
C LEU A 184 -4.29 13.46 7.39
N PHE A 185 -4.55 13.55 8.69
CA PHE A 185 -4.85 12.41 9.54
C PHE A 185 -6.23 12.51 10.20
N ASP A 186 -6.97 13.60 9.98
CA ASP A 186 -8.30 13.86 10.59
C ASP A 186 -8.27 13.74 12.12
N ASN A 187 -7.10 14.04 12.71
CA ASN A 187 -6.80 13.93 14.14
C ASN A 187 -6.65 15.31 14.79
N GLY A 188 -7.00 16.38 14.07
CA GLY A 188 -6.82 17.76 14.51
C GLY A 188 -5.42 18.32 14.28
N MET A 189 -4.54 17.63 13.55
CA MET A 189 -3.23 18.14 13.12
C MET A 189 -3.27 18.60 11.66
N LEU A 190 -2.73 19.79 11.41
CA LEU A 190 -2.56 20.37 10.08
C LEU A 190 -1.09 20.33 9.68
N LEU A 191 -0.80 19.78 8.50
CA LEU A 191 0.42 20.07 7.76
C LEU A 191 0.14 21.27 6.84
N ILE A 192 0.96 22.30 6.90
CA ILE A 192 0.86 23.47 6.04
C ILE A 192 2.08 23.53 5.13
N GLU A 193 1.86 23.56 3.82
CA GLU A 193 2.88 23.90 2.83
C GLU A 193 2.81 25.39 2.52
N ALA A 194 3.95 26.07 2.53
CA ALA A 194 4.02 27.51 2.45
C ALA A 194 5.22 28.00 1.62
N VAL A 195 5.04 29.16 1.01
CA VAL A 195 6.07 29.86 0.22
C VAL A 195 6.06 31.34 0.56
N LYS A 196 7.23 31.97 0.52
CA LYS A 196 7.40 33.39 0.82
C LYS A 196 7.33 34.23 -0.46
N ASP A 197 6.67 35.39 -0.39
CA ASP A 197 6.65 36.42 -1.44
C ASP A 197 6.18 35.92 -2.84
N SER A 198 5.35 34.87 -2.86
CA SER A 198 4.88 34.25 -4.10
C SER A 198 3.47 34.71 -4.49
N ALA A 199 3.33 35.29 -5.68
CA ALA A 199 2.04 35.65 -6.27
C ALA A 199 1.15 34.43 -6.64
N TYR A 200 1.65 33.19 -6.48
CA TYR A 200 1.06 31.97 -7.03
C TYR A 200 0.00 31.29 -6.17
N PHE A 201 -0.34 31.84 -5.00
CA PHE A 201 -1.22 31.17 -4.05
C PHE A 201 -2.32 32.11 -3.56
N ALA A 202 -3.35 32.23 -4.41
CA ALA A 202 -4.68 32.62 -4.01
C ALA A 202 -5.56 31.36 -3.98
N ASP A 203 -5.65 30.70 -2.83
CA ASP A 203 -6.85 29.90 -2.54
C ASP A 203 -7.14 29.92 -1.03
N LYS A 204 -8.36 30.34 -0.69
CA LYS A 204 -8.85 30.61 0.67
C LYS A 204 -9.71 29.45 1.21
N SER A 205 -9.54 28.24 0.71
CA SER A 205 -10.31 27.10 1.20
C SER A 205 -9.43 26.02 1.82
N LEU A 206 -9.70 25.74 3.11
CA LEU A 206 -9.43 24.45 3.72
C LEU A 206 -10.00 23.39 2.76
N PHE A 207 -9.15 22.49 2.27
CA PHE A 207 -9.62 21.33 1.53
C PHE A 207 -10.56 20.54 2.45
N ASP A 208 -11.86 20.67 2.21
CA ASP A 208 -12.87 20.01 3.02
C ASP A 208 -12.85 18.51 2.71
N TRP A 209 -12.10 17.79 3.53
CA TRP A 209 -12.07 16.34 3.51
C TRP A 209 -13.46 15.72 3.55
N SER A 210 -14.46 16.37 4.15
CA SER A 210 -15.83 15.88 4.17
C SER A 210 -16.49 15.88 2.77
N GLU A 211 -16.15 16.84 1.91
CA GLU A 211 -16.65 16.93 0.54
C GLU A 211 -15.92 15.93 -0.39
N TYR A 212 -14.61 15.73 -0.20
CA TYR A 212 -13.84 14.67 -0.86
C TYR A 212 -14.34 13.27 -0.45
N LYS A 213 -14.57 13.04 0.86
CA LYS A 213 -15.17 11.83 1.43
C LYS A 213 -16.54 11.52 0.80
N LYS A 214 -17.36 12.55 0.52
CA LYS A 214 -18.65 12.41 -0.20
C LYS A 214 -18.48 12.07 -1.69
N ARG A 215 -17.49 12.65 -2.38
CA ARG A 215 -17.29 12.46 -3.83
C ARG A 215 -16.65 11.12 -4.19
N ASN A 216 -15.74 10.62 -3.35
CA ASN A 216 -14.97 9.40 -3.66
C ASN A 216 -15.46 8.15 -2.92
N GLY A 217 -16.44 8.31 -2.02
CA GLY A 217 -17.07 7.22 -1.28
C GLY A 217 -16.14 6.59 -0.24
N TYR A 218 -16.73 5.87 0.72
CA TYR A 218 -15.99 4.95 1.58
C TYR A 218 -15.29 3.90 0.70
N TYR A 219 -14.01 4.09 0.39
CA TYR A 219 -13.12 2.95 0.34
C TYR A 219 -12.50 2.81 1.72
N SER A 220 -13.32 2.52 2.75
CA SER A 220 -12.79 1.99 4.00
C SER A 220 -11.79 0.90 3.64
N SER A 221 -10.56 0.96 4.15
CA SER A 221 -9.69 -0.20 4.14
C SER A 221 -10.52 -1.38 4.67
N PRO A 222 -10.76 -2.44 3.88
CA PRO A 222 -11.53 -3.60 4.33
C PRO A 222 -10.92 -4.23 5.59
N LEU A 223 -9.65 -3.92 5.87
CA LEU A 223 -8.78 -4.37 6.96
C LEU A 223 -9.42 -4.15 8.34
N LEU A 224 -9.58 -2.90 8.79
CA LEU A 224 -10.09 -2.57 10.15
C LEU A 224 -11.57 -2.88 10.36
N TYR A 225 -12.34 -2.97 9.27
CA TYR A 225 -13.78 -3.21 9.33
C TYR A 225 -14.19 -4.64 9.05
N THR A 226 -13.26 -5.60 8.91
CA THR A 226 -13.70 -7.00 8.90
C THR A 226 -14.43 -7.29 10.22
N LYS A 227 -15.59 -7.97 10.14
CA LYS A 227 -16.34 -8.39 11.33
C LYS A 227 -15.49 -9.32 12.22
N TRP A 228 -14.47 -9.94 11.64
CA TRP A 228 -13.57 -10.86 12.32
C TRP A 228 -12.55 -10.15 13.21
N ILE A 229 -11.81 -9.13 12.71
CA ILE A 229 -10.85 -8.35 13.53
C ILE A 229 -11.57 -7.75 14.73
N ARG A 230 -12.74 -7.13 14.50
CA ARG A 230 -13.58 -6.54 15.55
C ARG A 230 -14.10 -7.52 16.59
N ASN A 231 -14.21 -8.82 16.25
CA ASN A 231 -14.75 -9.85 17.13
C ASN A 231 -13.66 -10.69 17.83
N ASN A 232 -12.40 -10.57 17.42
CA ASN A 232 -11.29 -11.38 17.93
C ASN A 232 -10.27 -10.58 18.73
N ASP A 233 -10.57 -9.30 19.03
CA ASP A 233 -9.73 -8.40 19.83
C ASP A 233 -8.26 -8.39 19.37
N VAL A 234 -8.05 -8.56 18.06
CA VAL A 234 -6.72 -8.42 17.47
C VAL A 234 -6.33 -6.95 17.69
N PRO A 235 -5.16 -6.64 18.29
CA PRO A 235 -4.77 -5.28 18.70
C PRO A 235 -4.40 -4.43 17.48
N PHE A 236 -5.38 -4.20 16.62
CA PHE A 236 -5.37 -3.08 15.71
C PHE A 236 -5.91 -1.91 16.52
N PHE A 237 -5.00 -1.09 17.04
CA PHE A 237 -5.30 0.28 17.43
C PHE A 237 -6.01 1.00 16.27
N ASP A 238 -6.56 2.20 16.47
CA ASP A 238 -7.03 3.07 15.38
C ASP A 238 -5.83 3.52 14.50
N VAL A 239 -5.15 2.57 13.87
CA VAL A 239 -4.01 2.79 12.98
C VAL A 239 -4.60 3.41 11.72
N PRO A 240 -4.21 4.64 11.37
CA PRO A 240 -4.84 5.34 10.27
C PRO A 240 -4.69 4.57 8.95
N PHE A 241 -5.72 4.76 8.13
CA PHE A 241 -6.07 4.25 6.78
C PHE A 241 -4.95 3.71 5.84
N TRP A 242 -3.70 4.08 6.05
CA TRP A 242 -2.54 3.88 5.18
C TRP A 242 -1.55 2.82 5.67
N ALA A 243 -1.77 2.19 6.83
CA ALA A 243 -0.93 1.10 7.34
C ALA A 243 -1.02 -0.23 6.55
N ASP A 244 -1.78 -0.28 5.45
CA ASP A 244 -1.93 -1.47 4.60
C ASP A 244 -0.87 -1.56 3.49
N GLN A 245 0.08 -0.63 3.41
CA GLN A 245 1.20 -0.71 2.46
C GLN A 245 2.52 -1.02 3.19
N ASP A 246 2.97 -2.26 3.04
CA ASP A 246 4.33 -2.68 3.38
C ASP A 246 5.26 -2.18 2.26
N PHE A 247 5.83 -0.99 2.46
CA PHE A 247 6.68 -0.33 1.47
C PHE A 247 7.92 -1.15 1.12
N ASP A 248 8.47 -1.88 2.08
CA ASP A 248 9.64 -2.74 1.85
C ASP A 248 9.27 -3.92 0.95
N LEU A 249 8.10 -4.53 1.19
CA LEU A 249 7.56 -5.54 0.28
C LEU A 249 7.33 -4.96 -1.12
N ILE A 250 6.68 -3.81 -1.25
CA ILE A 250 6.43 -3.19 -2.57
C ILE A 250 7.74 -2.84 -3.28
N ALA A 251 8.72 -2.32 -2.55
CA ALA A 251 10.05 -2.07 -3.09
C ALA A 251 10.72 -3.36 -3.59
N SER A 252 10.50 -4.49 -2.91
CA SER A 252 10.99 -5.80 -3.36
C SER A 252 10.32 -6.32 -4.64
N VAL A 253 9.05 -5.96 -4.89
CA VAL A 253 8.28 -6.35 -6.08
C VAL A 253 8.74 -5.59 -7.32
N LYS A 254 9.15 -4.32 -7.18
CA LYS A 254 9.55 -3.45 -8.29
C LYS A 254 10.59 -4.08 -9.25
N PRO A 255 11.71 -4.67 -8.79
CA PRO A 255 12.67 -5.36 -9.67
C PRO A 255 12.04 -6.44 -10.57
N VAL A 256 11.06 -7.19 -10.05
CA VAL A 256 10.37 -8.25 -10.81
C VAL A 256 9.50 -7.64 -11.90
N LEU A 257 8.76 -6.56 -11.60
CA LEU A 257 7.96 -5.83 -12.58
C LEU A 257 8.83 -5.24 -13.71
N LEU A 258 9.97 -4.65 -13.35
CA LEU A 258 10.91 -4.10 -14.32
C LEU A 258 11.57 -5.17 -15.20
N ASP A 259 11.84 -6.36 -14.66
CA ASP A 259 12.32 -7.50 -15.44
C ASP A 259 11.28 -7.97 -16.47
N LEU A 260 10.01 -8.05 -16.06
CA LEU A 260 8.90 -8.38 -16.96
C LEU A 260 8.72 -7.32 -18.04
N LEU A 261 8.78 -6.03 -17.69
CA LEU A 261 8.68 -4.93 -18.66
C LEU A 261 9.86 -4.98 -19.66
N LYS A 262 11.10 -5.22 -19.21
CA LYS A 262 12.25 -5.40 -20.10
C LYS A 262 12.04 -6.54 -21.08
N LYS A 263 11.56 -7.69 -20.62
CA LYS A 263 11.28 -8.84 -21.49
C LYS A 263 10.20 -8.51 -22.51
N LEU A 264 9.12 -7.85 -22.10
CA LEU A 264 8.05 -7.43 -23.01
C LEU A 264 8.55 -6.44 -24.06
N VAL A 265 9.31 -5.40 -23.65
CA VAL A 265 9.92 -4.41 -24.54
C VAL A 265 10.83 -5.09 -25.57
N SER A 266 11.64 -6.09 -25.17
CA SER A 266 12.51 -6.84 -26.09
C SER A 266 11.69 -7.58 -27.16
N VAL A 267 10.69 -8.35 -26.75
CA VAL A 267 9.83 -9.12 -27.66
C VAL A 267 9.09 -8.18 -28.61
N CYS A 268 8.54 -7.08 -28.10
CA CYS A 268 7.86 -6.09 -28.92
C CYS A 268 8.81 -5.44 -29.94
N LYS A 269 10.03 -5.08 -29.52
CA LYS A 269 11.04 -4.50 -30.42
C LYS A 269 11.46 -5.47 -31.52
N GLU A 270 11.69 -6.74 -31.19
CA GLU A 270 12.06 -7.79 -32.15
C GLU A 270 10.97 -8.06 -33.20
N ASN A 271 9.71 -7.80 -32.84
CA ASN A 271 8.55 -8.05 -33.70
C ASN A 271 7.88 -6.77 -34.23
N GLU A 272 8.55 -5.62 -34.10
CA GLU A 272 8.09 -4.30 -34.55
C GLU A 272 6.71 -3.89 -33.99
N LEU A 273 6.44 -4.24 -32.73
CA LEU A 273 5.20 -3.90 -32.03
C LEU A 273 5.38 -2.63 -31.20
N LYS A 274 4.37 -1.76 -31.22
CA LYS A 274 4.35 -0.56 -30.39
C LYS A 274 3.64 -0.80 -29.07
N ILE A 275 4.31 -0.43 -27.98
CA ILE A 275 3.79 -0.52 -26.62
C ILE A 275 3.79 0.86 -25.97
N TYR A 276 2.72 1.20 -25.26
CA TYR A 276 2.58 2.47 -24.56
C TYR A 276 2.30 2.20 -23.09
N PRO A 277 3.01 2.82 -22.14
CA PRO A 277 2.53 2.83 -20.76
C PRO A 277 1.19 3.56 -20.70
N VAL A 278 0.28 3.10 -19.85
CA VAL A 278 -1.05 3.68 -19.65
C VAL A 278 -1.35 3.83 -18.16
N TYR A 279 -2.44 4.50 -17.81
CA TYR A 279 -2.90 4.68 -16.42
C TYR A 279 -1.78 5.21 -15.50
N GLY A 280 -1.58 4.58 -14.33
CA GLY A 280 -0.59 4.98 -13.34
C GLY A 280 0.83 4.87 -13.88
N SER A 281 1.09 3.95 -14.81
CA SER A 281 2.40 3.80 -15.44
C SER A 281 2.74 4.97 -16.37
N LEU A 282 1.77 5.50 -17.13
CA LEU A 282 1.98 6.71 -17.94
C LEU A 282 2.22 7.93 -17.04
N LEU A 283 1.39 8.09 -16.01
CA LEU A 283 1.52 9.17 -15.03
C LEU A 283 2.90 9.13 -14.34
N GLY A 284 3.30 7.95 -13.86
CA GLY A 284 4.59 7.73 -13.21
C GLY A 284 5.76 8.01 -14.13
N THR A 285 5.67 7.62 -15.41
CA THR A 285 6.70 7.94 -16.41
C THR A 285 6.90 9.45 -16.53
N MET A 286 5.81 10.20 -16.67
CA MET A 286 5.88 11.64 -16.93
C MET A 286 6.20 12.46 -15.69
N ARG A 287 5.79 12.00 -14.51
CA ARG A 287 5.94 12.73 -13.25
C ARG A 287 7.18 12.34 -12.45
N SER A 288 7.51 11.05 -12.43
CA SER A 288 8.52 10.48 -11.54
C SER A 288 9.60 9.68 -12.30
N GLY A 289 9.50 9.58 -13.62
CA GLY A 289 10.44 8.84 -14.46
C GLY A 289 10.32 7.32 -14.35
N GLY A 290 9.22 6.79 -13.83
CA GLY A 290 9.03 5.34 -13.61
C GLY A 290 7.87 5.00 -12.70
N LEU A 291 7.96 3.87 -11.99
CA LEU A 291 6.92 3.37 -11.09
C LEU A 291 6.65 4.38 -9.95
N ILE A 292 5.37 4.68 -9.73
CA ILE A 292 4.93 5.56 -8.63
C ILE A 292 5.23 4.87 -7.28
N ALA A 293 5.63 5.64 -6.28
CA ALA A 293 5.90 5.10 -4.95
C ALA A 293 4.62 4.48 -4.34
N GLY A 294 4.72 3.25 -3.84
CA GLY A 294 3.58 2.50 -3.30
C GLY A 294 2.71 1.80 -4.35
N ASP A 295 3.07 1.89 -5.64
CA ASP A 295 2.40 1.16 -6.72
C ASP A 295 2.97 -0.27 -6.86
N ASP A 296 2.10 -1.24 -7.13
CA ASP A 296 2.43 -2.68 -7.17
C ASP A 296 2.20 -3.34 -8.55
N ASP A 297 1.84 -2.54 -9.56
CA ASP A 297 1.58 -2.97 -10.94
C ASP A 297 2.26 -2.08 -12.00
N ILE A 298 2.37 -2.61 -13.22
CA ILE A 298 2.74 -1.85 -14.42
C ILE A 298 1.67 -2.12 -15.47
N ASP A 299 1.12 -1.05 -16.03
CA ASP A 299 0.09 -1.07 -17.06
C ASP A 299 0.65 -0.61 -18.40
N VAL A 300 0.54 -1.45 -19.42
CA VAL A 300 0.90 -1.12 -20.80
C VAL A 300 -0.24 -1.44 -21.75
N ALA A 301 -0.30 -0.75 -22.89
CA ALA A 301 -1.31 -0.95 -23.89
C ALA A 301 -0.72 -1.01 -25.31
N LEU A 302 -1.42 -1.76 -26.18
CA LEU A 302 -1.09 -1.93 -27.59
C LEU A 302 -2.34 -1.66 -28.43
N MET A 303 -2.16 -1.16 -29.64
CA MET A 303 -3.23 -1.11 -30.63
C MET A 303 -3.69 -2.54 -30.93
N ARG A 304 -4.99 -2.74 -31.21
CA ARG A 304 -5.59 -4.07 -31.45
C ARG A 304 -4.75 -4.99 -32.36
N SER A 305 -4.26 -4.50 -33.50
CA SER A 305 -3.43 -5.31 -34.41
C SER A 305 -2.17 -5.84 -33.75
N ASP A 306 -1.49 -5.00 -32.99
CA ASP A 306 -0.22 -5.32 -32.32
C ASP A 306 -0.47 -6.20 -31.10
N TYR A 307 -1.58 -5.95 -30.39
CA TYR A 307 -2.04 -6.80 -29.30
C TYR A 307 -2.31 -8.23 -29.77
N ASP A 308 -3.09 -8.41 -30.85
CA ASP A 308 -3.42 -9.73 -31.38
C ASP A 308 -2.16 -10.44 -31.90
N LYS A 309 -1.25 -9.70 -32.55
CA LYS A 309 0.07 -10.22 -32.93
C LYS A 309 0.86 -10.66 -31.70
N LEU A 310 0.95 -9.85 -30.64
CA LEU A 310 1.62 -10.21 -29.39
C LEU A 310 1.04 -11.50 -28.76
N MET A 311 -0.29 -11.66 -28.75
CA MET A 311 -0.92 -12.87 -28.21
C MET A 311 -0.51 -14.14 -28.99
N SER A 312 -0.26 -14.02 -30.30
CA SER A 312 0.26 -15.12 -31.12
C SER A 312 1.74 -15.46 -30.87
N LEU A 313 2.47 -14.60 -30.15
CA LEU A 313 3.88 -14.76 -29.82
C LEU A 313 4.10 -15.33 -28.41
N ALA A 314 3.09 -15.97 -27.83
CA ALA A 314 3.16 -16.54 -26.47
C ALA A 314 4.40 -17.42 -26.25
N ASP A 315 4.82 -18.19 -27.27
CA ASP A 315 5.99 -19.09 -27.20
C ASP A 315 7.35 -18.37 -27.08
N GLN A 316 7.42 -17.06 -27.39
CA GLN A 316 8.63 -16.25 -27.16
C GLN A 316 8.83 -15.86 -25.69
N PHE A 317 7.79 -16.06 -24.86
CA PHE A 317 7.85 -15.94 -23.41
C PHE A 317 8.09 -17.34 -22.83
N ASN A 318 9.36 -17.64 -22.55
CA ASN A 318 9.81 -18.94 -22.07
C ASN A 318 10.54 -18.83 -20.70
N GLY A 319 10.86 -19.98 -20.11
CA GLY A 319 11.43 -20.05 -18.76
C GLY A 319 10.41 -19.55 -17.73
N LYS A 320 10.82 -18.57 -16.91
CA LYS A 320 9.96 -17.97 -15.89
C LYS A 320 8.85 -17.05 -16.44
N TYR A 321 8.92 -16.67 -17.72
CA TYR A 321 7.95 -15.74 -18.32
C TYR A 321 6.75 -16.49 -18.86
N PHE A 322 5.54 -16.10 -18.42
CA PHE A 322 4.28 -16.69 -18.90
C PHE A 322 3.32 -15.60 -19.38
N LEU A 323 3.02 -15.59 -20.69
CA LEU A 323 2.00 -14.73 -21.25
C LEU A 323 0.60 -15.32 -20.98
N GLN A 324 0.02 -14.86 -19.88
CA GLN A 324 -1.27 -15.29 -19.39
C GLN A 324 -2.40 -14.60 -20.15
N THR A 325 -3.26 -15.39 -20.77
CA THR A 325 -4.48 -14.96 -21.43
C THR A 325 -5.66 -15.73 -20.84
N PHE A 326 -6.87 -15.26 -21.11
CA PHE A 326 -8.06 -15.99 -20.68
C PHE A 326 -8.32 -17.28 -21.48
N GLU A 327 -7.58 -17.49 -22.58
CA GLU A 327 -7.67 -18.69 -23.41
C GLU A 327 -6.81 -19.83 -22.86
N ASN A 328 -5.62 -19.50 -22.35
CA ASN A 328 -4.65 -20.47 -21.84
C ASN A 328 -4.65 -20.61 -20.31
N ASP A 329 -5.50 -19.85 -19.61
CA ASP A 329 -5.61 -19.89 -18.14
C ASP A 329 -7.06 -19.68 -17.64
N ASP A 330 -7.31 -19.96 -16.37
CA ASP A 330 -8.64 -19.96 -15.76
C ASP A 330 -9.05 -18.64 -15.12
N CYS A 331 -8.12 -17.74 -14.82
CA CYS A 331 -8.42 -16.42 -14.25
C CYS A 331 -8.92 -15.43 -15.31
N PHE A 332 -10.02 -14.73 -15.01
CA PHE A 332 -10.52 -13.64 -15.84
C PHE A 332 -10.21 -12.27 -15.22
N TYR A 333 -9.40 -11.48 -15.93
CA TYR A 333 -9.08 -10.09 -15.59
C TYR A 333 -9.80 -9.12 -16.54
N GLY A 334 -11.12 -9.26 -16.73
CA GLY A 334 -11.91 -8.29 -17.50
C GLY A 334 -11.67 -8.27 -19.03
N GLY A 335 -10.67 -9.01 -19.52
CA GLY A 335 -10.40 -9.23 -20.94
C GLY A 335 -9.02 -8.83 -21.43
N TYR A 336 -8.16 -8.29 -20.55
CA TYR A 336 -6.78 -7.99 -20.88
C TYR A 336 -5.86 -9.18 -20.55
N ALA A 337 -4.62 -9.16 -21.04
CA ALA A 337 -3.63 -10.20 -20.81
C ALA A 337 -2.63 -9.76 -19.72
N LYS A 338 -1.94 -10.70 -19.09
CA LYS A 338 -0.86 -10.38 -18.14
C LYS A 338 0.41 -11.12 -18.55
N LEU A 339 1.56 -10.47 -18.44
CA LEU A 339 2.84 -11.17 -18.49
C LEU A 339 3.29 -11.46 -17.06
N ARG A 340 3.45 -12.73 -16.71
CA ARG A 340 3.73 -13.20 -15.34
C ARG A 340 5.14 -13.75 -15.20
N ASN A 341 5.70 -13.64 -13.99
CA ASN A 341 6.86 -14.41 -13.56
C ASN A 341 6.40 -15.62 -12.72
N THR A 342 6.50 -16.83 -13.27
CA THR A 342 6.02 -18.07 -12.64
C THR A 342 6.80 -18.50 -11.40
N GLU A 343 8.00 -17.96 -11.19
CA GLU A 343 8.87 -18.25 -10.04
C GLU A 343 8.56 -17.37 -8.82
N THR A 344 7.54 -16.52 -8.91
CA THR A 344 7.14 -15.56 -7.86
C THR A 344 5.67 -15.73 -7.47
N THR A 345 5.21 -14.92 -6.54
CA THR A 345 3.85 -14.95 -5.98
C THR A 345 3.21 -13.58 -5.94
N ALA A 346 1.94 -13.54 -6.36
CA ALA A 346 0.99 -12.44 -6.34
C ALA A 346 -0.43 -13.01 -6.25
N ILE A 347 -0.72 -13.78 -5.19
CA ILE A 347 -2.01 -14.47 -5.02
C ILE A 347 -3.09 -13.44 -4.68
N ASN A 348 -4.08 -13.32 -5.54
CA ASN A 348 -5.22 -12.45 -5.32
C ASN A 348 -6.36 -13.24 -4.64
N PRO A 349 -6.94 -12.74 -3.54
CA PRO A 349 -8.08 -13.36 -2.86
C PRO A 349 -9.25 -13.77 -3.78
N GLN A 350 -9.42 -13.06 -4.89
CA GLN A 350 -10.41 -13.35 -5.92
C GLN A 350 -10.19 -14.72 -6.59
N ASN A 351 -8.94 -15.09 -6.85
CA ASN A 351 -8.56 -16.22 -7.69
C ASN A 351 -8.46 -17.54 -6.93
N TRP A 352 -8.81 -17.57 -5.64
CA TRP A 352 -8.66 -18.74 -4.77
C TRP A 352 -9.21 -20.07 -5.35
N TRP A 353 -10.26 -20.01 -6.17
CA TRP A 353 -10.87 -21.18 -6.81
C TRP A 353 -10.48 -21.36 -8.28
N ALA A 354 -9.76 -20.40 -8.84
CA ALA A 354 -9.23 -20.48 -10.18
C ALA A 354 -7.89 -21.21 -10.12
N ASN A 355 -7.76 -22.26 -10.94
CA ASN A 355 -6.48 -22.92 -11.13
C ASN A 355 -5.66 -22.12 -12.15
N CYS A 356 -5.10 -21.00 -11.69
CA CYS A 356 -4.39 -20.08 -12.56
C CYS A 356 -3.00 -19.70 -12.07
N CYS A 357 -2.19 -19.19 -13.00
CA CYS A 357 -0.93 -18.57 -12.67
C CYS A 357 -1.14 -17.29 -11.84
N GLU A 358 -0.49 -17.23 -10.69
CA GLU A 358 -0.56 -16.08 -9.78
C GLU A 358 0.84 -15.60 -9.39
N GLY A 359 1.76 -15.61 -10.35
CA GLY A 359 3.04 -14.92 -10.22
C GLY A 359 2.89 -13.40 -10.36
N ILE A 360 3.89 -12.65 -9.89
CA ILE A 360 3.97 -11.19 -10.11
C ILE A 360 3.87 -10.91 -11.60
N GLY A 361 3.15 -9.87 -12.00
CA GLY A 361 2.82 -9.63 -13.39
C GLY A 361 2.60 -8.18 -13.75
N ILE A 362 2.72 -7.90 -15.05
CA ILE A 362 2.35 -6.61 -15.66
C ILE A 362 1.12 -6.79 -16.54
N ASP A 363 0.30 -5.73 -16.65
CA ASP A 363 -1.00 -5.76 -17.30
C ASP A 363 -0.90 -5.20 -18.72
N ILE A 364 -1.46 -5.95 -19.69
CA ILE A 364 -1.34 -5.66 -21.12
C ILE A 364 -2.74 -5.46 -21.71
N PHE A 365 -3.07 -4.21 -22.00
CA PHE A 365 -4.39 -3.78 -22.45
C PHE A 365 -4.47 -3.62 -23.98
N PRO A 366 -5.55 -4.08 -24.62
CA PRO A 366 -5.81 -3.73 -26.01
C PRO A 366 -6.51 -2.36 -26.12
N ILE A 367 -6.06 -1.54 -27.07
CA ILE A 367 -6.71 -0.31 -27.51
C ILE A 367 -7.52 -0.62 -28.77
N ASP A 368 -8.84 -0.41 -28.68
CA ASP A 368 -9.80 -0.73 -29.72
C ASP A 368 -10.49 0.51 -30.28
N ARG A 369 -11.03 0.39 -31.50
CA ARG A 369 -11.85 1.46 -32.09
C ARG A 369 -13.23 1.52 -31.44
N VAL A 370 -13.73 2.73 -31.28
CA VAL A 370 -15.10 3.02 -30.83
C VAL A 370 -16.07 2.87 -32.01
N CYS A 371 -17.33 2.50 -31.76
CA CYS A 371 -18.36 2.62 -32.78
C CYS A 371 -18.73 4.10 -32.97
N SER A 372 -18.63 4.62 -34.21
CA SER A 372 -19.00 6.01 -34.53
C SER A 372 -20.45 6.37 -34.17
N SER A 373 -21.36 5.39 -34.21
CA SER A 373 -22.73 5.57 -33.73
C SER A 373 -22.84 5.29 -32.24
N LYS A 374 -23.35 6.26 -31.48
CA LYS A 374 -23.63 6.12 -30.04
C LYS A 374 -24.52 4.91 -29.71
N ILE A 375 -25.50 4.60 -30.56
CA ILE A 375 -26.39 3.43 -30.36
C ILE A 375 -25.61 2.13 -30.56
N ARG A 376 -24.77 2.04 -31.60
CA ARG A 376 -23.92 0.87 -31.84
C ARG A 376 -22.92 0.68 -30.70
N GLU A 377 -22.35 1.77 -30.20
CA GLU A 377 -21.43 1.76 -29.05
C GLU A 377 -22.13 1.27 -27.78
N ALA A 378 -23.33 1.79 -27.46
CA ALA A 378 -24.10 1.31 -26.32
C ALA A 378 -24.44 -0.20 -26.43
N CYS A 379 -24.78 -0.67 -27.63
CA CYS A 379 -25.01 -2.09 -27.90
C CYS A 379 -23.72 -2.93 -27.72
N LYS A 380 -22.58 -2.40 -28.18
CA LYS A 380 -21.25 -3.00 -28.00
C LYS A 380 -20.95 -3.16 -26.51
N LEU A 381 -21.03 -2.09 -25.73
CA LEU A 381 -20.80 -2.11 -24.28
C LEU A 381 -21.69 -3.12 -23.54
N ARG A 382 -22.98 -3.22 -23.93
CA ARG A 382 -23.90 -4.19 -23.34
C ARG A 382 -23.47 -5.63 -23.62
N LYS A 383 -22.98 -5.92 -24.84
CA LYS A 383 -22.44 -7.24 -25.21
C LYS A 383 -21.15 -7.56 -24.45
N ILE A 384 -20.22 -6.61 -24.41
CA ILE A 384 -18.95 -6.72 -23.67
C ILE A 384 -19.25 -7.06 -22.20
N ARG A 385 -20.13 -6.30 -21.54
CA ARG A 385 -20.50 -6.55 -20.14
C ARG A 385 -21.21 -7.88 -19.94
N PHE A 386 -22.06 -8.29 -20.88
CA PHE A 386 -22.71 -9.61 -20.83
C PHE A 386 -21.68 -10.74 -20.86
N TYR A 387 -20.71 -10.68 -21.77
CA TYR A 387 -19.67 -11.70 -21.85
C TYR A 387 -18.68 -11.63 -20.69
N GLN A 388 -18.27 -10.45 -20.23
CA GLN A 388 -17.46 -10.31 -19.01
C GLN A 388 -18.11 -11.01 -17.80
N ARG A 389 -19.43 -10.84 -17.62
CA ARG A 389 -20.18 -11.53 -16.55
C ARG A 389 -20.21 -13.05 -16.72
N MET A 390 -20.38 -13.54 -17.96
CA MET A 390 -20.27 -14.97 -18.25
C MET A 390 -18.88 -15.50 -17.91
N LEU A 391 -17.83 -14.86 -18.42
CA LEU A 391 -16.43 -15.25 -18.23
C LEU A 391 -16.04 -15.22 -16.75
N PHE A 392 -16.44 -14.18 -16.03
CA PHE A 392 -16.29 -14.11 -14.58
C PHE A 392 -16.99 -15.27 -13.86
N ALA A 393 -18.20 -15.63 -14.28
CA ALA A 393 -18.92 -16.76 -13.68
C ALA A 393 -18.28 -18.13 -13.97
N TYR A 394 -17.58 -18.30 -15.10
CA TYR A 394 -16.76 -19.50 -15.36
C TYR A 394 -15.58 -19.57 -14.39
N SER A 395 -14.81 -18.50 -14.27
CA SER A 395 -13.60 -18.47 -13.43
C SER A 395 -13.90 -18.56 -11.94
N TYR A 396 -14.97 -17.90 -11.49
CA TYR A 396 -15.22 -17.64 -10.06
C TYR A 396 -16.57 -18.20 -9.60
N GLY A 397 -16.91 -19.39 -10.09
CA GLY A 397 -18.17 -20.10 -9.84
C GLY A 397 -18.48 -20.47 -8.38
N TYR A 398 -17.60 -20.18 -7.41
CA TYR A 398 -17.77 -20.44 -5.97
C TYR A 398 -17.45 -19.21 -5.09
N PHE A 399 -17.47 -18.02 -5.71
CA PHE A 399 -17.12 -16.75 -5.07
C PHE A 399 -18.34 -16.11 -4.40
N LYS A 400 -18.19 -15.44 -3.24
CA LYS A 400 -19.32 -14.81 -2.54
C LYS A 400 -19.62 -13.39 -3.06
N ASP A 401 -18.63 -12.70 -3.63
CA ASP A 401 -18.80 -11.33 -4.16
C ASP A 401 -18.94 -11.34 -5.68
N PHE A 402 -20.17 -11.37 -6.18
CA PHE A 402 -20.47 -11.57 -7.60
C PHE A 402 -20.27 -10.31 -8.49
N ARG A 403 -19.30 -9.45 -8.14
CA ARG A 403 -19.05 -8.16 -8.78
C ARG A 403 -20.30 -7.28 -8.84
N ASP A 404 -20.69 -6.87 -10.04
CA ASP A 404 -21.89 -6.07 -10.33
C ASP A 404 -23.17 -6.92 -10.44
N MET A 405 -23.10 -8.22 -10.09
CA MET A 405 -24.23 -9.13 -10.11
C MET A 405 -24.75 -9.40 -8.70
N ARG A 406 -26.08 -9.58 -8.57
CA ARG A 406 -26.69 -10.19 -7.39
C ARG A 406 -26.63 -11.71 -7.51
N LEU A 407 -26.77 -12.42 -6.39
CA LEU A 407 -26.70 -13.90 -6.30
C LEU A 407 -27.51 -14.62 -7.40
N LEU A 408 -28.79 -14.27 -7.58
CA LEU A 408 -29.65 -14.93 -8.58
C LEU A 408 -29.18 -14.69 -10.01
N LYS A 409 -28.74 -13.46 -10.32
CA LYS A 409 -28.19 -13.11 -11.62
C LYS A 409 -26.92 -13.90 -11.88
N TRP A 410 -25.99 -13.92 -10.93
CA TRP A 410 -24.77 -14.72 -11.05
C TRP A 410 -25.06 -16.22 -11.22
N LYS A 411 -26.02 -16.78 -10.47
CA LYS A 411 -26.46 -18.18 -10.66
C LYS A 411 -26.94 -18.40 -12.10
N ALA A 412 -27.74 -17.48 -12.64
CA ALA A 412 -28.18 -17.56 -14.04
C ALA A 412 -26.99 -17.59 -15.03
N TYR A 413 -26.01 -16.69 -14.88
CA TYR A 413 -24.79 -16.70 -15.70
C TYR A 413 -23.98 -17.99 -15.55
N LYS A 414 -23.83 -18.48 -14.31
CA LYS A 414 -23.15 -19.76 -14.02
C LYS A 414 -23.82 -20.95 -14.72
N TYR A 415 -25.15 -21.01 -14.73
CA TYR A 415 -25.89 -22.09 -15.40
C TYR A 415 -25.93 -21.93 -16.92
N LEU A 416 -26.06 -20.69 -17.44
CA LEU A 416 -25.89 -20.42 -18.87
C LEU A 416 -24.50 -20.83 -19.37
N GLY A 417 -23.48 -20.66 -18.53
CA GLY A 417 -22.12 -21.09 -18.82
C GLY A 417 -21.97 -22.62 -18.97
N LYS A 418 -22.91 -23.43 -18.46
CA LYS A 418 -22.90 -24.88 -18.69
C LYS A 418 -23.41 -25.28 -20.08
N ILE A 419 -24.13 -24.39 -20.76
CA ILE A 419 -24.76 -24.65 -22.06
C ILE A 419 -23.87 -24.16 -23.20
N ILE A 420 -23.23 -23.00 -23.01
CA ILE A 420 -22.33 -22.40 -24.00
C ILE A 420 -20.89 -22.77 -23.62
N SER A 421 -20.00 -23.05 -24.58
CA SER A 421 -18.60 -23.33 -24.25
C SER A 421 -17.83 -22.06 -23.89
N LYS A 422 -16.85 -22.16 -22.97
CA LYS A 422 -15.92 -21.04 -22.61
C LYS A 422 -15.31 -20.44 -23.87
N LYS A 423 -14.76 -21.27 -24.78
CA LYS A 423 -14.17 -20.85 -26.06
C LYS A 423 -15.13 -20.04 -26.94
N THR A 424 -16.40 -20.44 -27.02
CA THR A 424 -17.41 -19.68 -27.78
C THR A 424 -17.67 -18.31 -27.16
N VAL A 425 -17.75 -18.22 -25.83
CA VAL A 425 -17.94 -16.94 -25.14
C VAL A 425 -16.72 -16.03 -25.35
N ILE A 426 -15.50 -16.56 -25.28
CA ILE A 426 -14.26 -15.82 -25.55
C ILE A 426 -14.27 -15.25 -26.96
N SER A 427 -14.54 -16.08 -27.97
CA SER A 427 -14.60 -15.62 -29.36
C SER A 427 -15.66 -14.54 -29.55
N LYS A 428 -16.86 -14.70 -28.95
CA LYS A 428 -17.91 -13.68 -29.01
C LYS A 428 -17.55 -12.39 -28.26
N PHE A 429 -16.78 -12.49 -27.19
CA PHE A 429 -16.28 -11.37 -26.41
C PHE A 429 -15.22 -10.58 -27.19
N HIS A 430 -14.20 -11.26 -27.72
CA HIS A 430 -13.21 -10.68 -28.61
C HIS A 430 -13.88 -9.96 -29.79
N ASN A 431 -14.78 -10.65 -30.51
CA ASN A 431 -15.55 -10.07 -31.61
C ASN A 431 -16.42 -8.87 -31.20
N ALA A 432 -16.86 -8.78 -29.95
CA ALA A 432 -17.59 -7.61 -29.47
C ALA A 432 -16.66 -6.43 -29.20
N ILE A 433 -15.48 -6.68 -28.61
CA ILE A 433 -14.49 -5.65 -28.32
C ILE A 433 -13.90 -5.05 -29.61
N CYS A 434 -13.55 -5.90 -30.59
CA CYS A 434 -12.92 -5.45 -31.84
C CYS A 434 -13.86 -4.66 -32.77
N LYS A 435 -15.17 -4.64 -32.49
CA LYS A 435 -16.13 -3.88 -33.30
C LYS A 435 -15.95 -2.38 -33.11
N GLY A 436 -15.57 -1.68 -34.15
CA GLY A 436 -15.51 -0.22 -34.16
C GLY A 436 -15.06 0.27 -35.52
N ASP A 437 -15.55 1.44 -35.90
CA ASP A 437 -15.27 2.08 -37.19
C ASP A 437 -14.85 3.55 -37.03
N SER A 438 -14.80 4.05 -35.78
CA SER A 438 -14.36 5.41 -35.51
C SER A 438 -12.91 5.59 -35.93
N LYS A 439 -12.66 6.66 -36.68
CA LYS A 439 -11.33 7.13 -37.01
C LYS A 439 -10.76 8.03 -35.92
N GLU A 440 -11.62 8.67 -35.13
CA GLU A 440 -11.30 9.74 -34.18
C GLU A 440 -11.23 9.29 -32.72
N LYS A 441 -11.87 8.15 -32.39
CA LYS A 441 -12.00 7.70 -30.99
C LYS A 441 -11.56 6.27 -30.79
N LEU A 442 -10.77 6.08 -29.75
CA LEU A 442 -10.24 4.81 -29.27
C LEU A 442 -10.74 4.53 -27.85
N ALA A 443 -10.68 3.28 -27.43
CA ALA A 443 -11.04 2.90 -26.08
C ALA A 443 -10.38 1.59 -25.62
N ILE A 444 -10.15 1.49 -24.31
CA ILE A 444 -9.83 0.24 -23.62
C ILE A 444 -11.10 -0.27 -22.94
N TYR A 445 -11.59 -1.43 -23.36
CA TYR A 445 -12.88 -2.00 -22.93
C TYR A 445 -12.78 -3.10 -21.85
N THR A 446 -11.57 -3.40 -21.40
CA THR A 446 -11.29 -4.56 -20.54
C THR A 446 -11.44 -4.25 -19.05
N HIS A 447 -11.92 -3.05 -18.70
CA HIS A 447 -12.23 -2.67 -17.32
C HIS A 447 -13.46 -3.40 -16.77
N TYR A 448 -13.25 -4.23 -15.74
CA TYR A 448 -14.31 -4.98 -15.06
C TYR A 448 -14.18 -4.91 -13.53
N GLY A 449 -14.38 -3.70 -12.98
CA GLY A 449 -14.33 -3.41 -11.55
C GLY A 449 -15.63 -3.68 -10.77
N ASN A 450 -15.53 -3.71 -9.44
CA ASN A 450 -16.70 -3.74 -8.55
C ASN A 450 -17.47 -2.43 -8.65
N GLY A 451 -18.75 -2.48 -9.04
CA GLY A 451 -19.61 -1.31 -9.06
C GLY A 451 -19.27 -0.24 -10.11
N SER A 452 -18.19 -0.40 -10.89
CA SER A 452 -17.84 0.59 -11.92
C SER A 452 -18.84 0.56 -13.08
N MET A 453 -19.57 1.67 -13.25
CA MET A 453 -20.43 1.88 -14.42
C MET A 453 -19.61 2.16 -15.70
N LYS A 454 -18.35 2.61 -15.55
CA LYS A 454 -17.43 2.84 -16.67
C LYS A 454 -16.91 1.49 -17.18
N ALA A 455 -17.47 1.05 -18.30
CA ALA A 455 -17.07 -0.17 -19.01
C ALA A 455 -15.92 0.05 -20.01
N ALA A 456 -15.50 1.31 -20.18
CA ALA A 456 -14.44 1.68 -21.11
C ALA A 456 -13.74 2.96 -20.62
N ALA A 457 -12.44 3.06 -20.92
CA ALA A 457 -11.70 4.32 -20.93
C ALA A 457 -11.61 4.78 -22.39
N TYR A 458 -11.99 6.03 -22.67
CA TYR A 458 -12.05 6.59 -24.02
C TYR A 458 -10.89 7.56 -24.24
N PHE A 459 -10.38 7.60 -25.48
CA PHE A 459 -9.26 8.44 -25.87
C PHE A 459 -9.48 9.03 -27.27
N ASP A 460 -8.80 10.12 -27.57
CA ASP A 460 -8.70 10.60 -28.94
C ASP A 460 -7.68 9.77 -29.72
N SER A 461 -7.99 9.46 -30.98
CA SER A 461 -7.03 8.76 -31.84
C SER A 461 -5.79 9.60 -32.12
N ASP A 462 -5.95 10.93 -32.11
CA ASP A 462 -4.89 11.86 -32.45
C ASP A 462 -3.78 11.86 -31.41
N ASP A 463 -4.12 11.53 -30.16
CA ASP A 463 -3.15 11.39 -29.06
C ASP A 463 -2.12 10.29 -29.33
N PHE A 464 -2.45 9.30 -30.17
CA PHE A 464 -1.62 8.16 -30.54
C PHE A 464 -1.03 8.23 -31.96
N LYS A 465 -1.28 9.30 -32.73
CA LYS A 465 -0.76 9.44 -34.11
C LYS A 465 0.76 9.51 -34.19
N SER A 466 1.37 10.10 -33.16
CA SER A 466 2.82 10.21 -33.02
C SER A 466 3.23 9.89 -31.60
N SER A 467 4.51 9.65 -31.42
CA SER A 467 5.10 9.22 -30.17
C SER A 467 6.54 9.66 -30.07
N PHE A 468 7.08 9.67 -28.85
CA PHE A 468 8.47 9.93 -28.57
C PHE A 468 9.02 8.92 -27.57
N GLN A 469 10.35 8.76 -27.55
CA GLN A 469 11.01 7.84 -26.63
C GLN A 469 11.20 8.51 -25.26
N SER A 470 10.90 7.76 -24.21
CA SER A 470 11.18 8.13 -22.81
C SER A 470 11.74 6.92 -22.05
N LYS A 471 11.88 7.06 -20.73
CA LYS A 471 12.37 6.00 -19.85
C LYS A 471 11.38 5.75 -18.73
N TYR A 472 11.08 4.48 -18.50
CA TYR A 472 10.39 3.98 -17.31
C TYR A 472 11.41 3.27 -16.43
N ASP A 473 11.87 3.91 -15.35
CA ASP A 473 12.95 3.40 -14.48
C ASP A 473 14.19 2.93 -15.28
N GLY A 474 14.56 3.74 -16.30
CA GLY A 474 15.69 3.45 -17.19
C GLY A 474 15.39 2.53 -18.37
N ILE A 475 14.23 1.87 -18.42
CA ILE A 475 13.80 1.04 -19.55
C ILE A 475 13.22 1.93 -20.65
N PRO A 476 13.69 1.81 -21.91
CA PRO A 476 13.14 2.63 -23.00
C PRO A 476 11.68 2.24 -23.28
N VAL A 477 10.81 3.26 -23.34
CA VAL A 477 9.39 3.11 -23.63
C VAL A 477 8.92 4.19 -24.60
N GLU A 478 7.92 3.87 -25.42
CA GLU A 478 7.32 4.81 -26.36
C GLU A 478 6.12 5.49 -25.69
N ILE A 479 6.08 6.82 -25.72
CA ILE A 479 5.03 7.63 -25.10
C ILE A 479 4.20 8.28 -26.21
N PRO A 480 2.85 8.16 -26.17
CA PRO A 480 2.00 8.90 -27.10
C PRO A 480 2.22 10.41 -26.95
N SER A 481 2.36 11.15 -28.05
CA SER A 481 2.59 12.61 -27.98
C SER A 481 1.43 13.35 -27.30
N GLY A 482 0.20 12.80 -27.34
CA GLY A 482 -0.97 13.32 -26.63
C GLY A 482 -1.12 12.83 -25.18
N TRP A 483 -0.03 12.39 -24.53
CA TRP A 483 -0.05 11.87 -23.15
C TRP A 483 -0.77 12.77 -22.14
N ASP A 484 -0.65 14.10 -22.26
CA ASP A 484 -1.29 15.07 -21.35
C ASP A 484 -2.82 15.01 -21.47
N ASN A 485 -3.34 14.91 -22.70
CA ASN A 485 -4.78 14.74 -22.94
C ASN A 485 -5.27 13.39 -22.40
N ILE A 486 -4.50 12.32 -22.64
CA ILE A 486 -4.80 10.97 -22.13
C ILE A 486 -4.93 11.00 -20.60
N LEU A 487 -3.98 11.62 -19.89
CA LEU A 487 -4.01 11.72 -18.43
C LEU A 487 -5.16 12.60 -17.93
N LYS A 488 -5.49 13.70 -18.62
CA LYS A 488 -6.65 14.54 -18.29
C LYS A 488 -7.98 13.80 -18.45
N GLU A 489 -8.13 12.99 -19.49
CA GLU A 489 -9.34 12.17 -19.70
C GLU A 489 -9.48 11.08 -18.62
N LEU A 490 -8.36 10.50 -18.18
CA LEU A 490 -8.35 9.44 -17.17
C LEU A 490 -8.58 9.97 -15.74
N TYR A 491 -7.88 11.05 -15.38
CA TYR A 491 -7.75 11.52 -13.99
C TYR A 491 -8.30 12.94 -13.76
N GLY A 492 -8.70 13.65 -14.80
CA GLY A 492 -9.17 15.05 -14.75
C GLY A 492 -8.05 16.07 -14.95
N ALA A 493 -8.43 17.36 -15.07
CA ALA A 493 -7.49 18.45 -15.35
C ALA A 493 -6.39 18.63 -14.30
N GLU A 494 -6.65 18.15 -13.08
CA GLU A 494 -5.77 18.29 -11.90
C GLU A 494 -4.89 17.06 -11.67
N TYR A 495 -4.76 16.15 -12.64
CA TYR A 495 -4.02 14.89 -12.50
C TYR A 495 -2.55 15.08 -12.08
N ASN A 496 -1.95 16.22 -12.41
CA ASN A 496 -0.57 16.54 -12.10
C ASN A 496 -0.39 17.24 -10.74
N LYS A 497 -1.49 17.57 -10.04
CA LYS A 497 -1.39 17.96 -8.63
C LYS A 497 -0.96 16.71 -7.85
N PRO A 498 0.13 16.77 -7.07
CA PRO A 498 0.43 15.68 -6.16
C PRO A 498 -0.75 15.56 -5.20
N LEU A 499 -1.59 14.55 -5.40
CA LEU A 499 -2.67 14.25 -4.47
C LEU A 499 -2.00 13.77 -3.20
N CYS A 500 -1.98 14.64 -2.20
CA CYS A 500 -1.51 14.34 -0.85
C CYS A 500 -2.21 13.03 -0.41
N PHE A 501 -1.42 12.01 -0.08
CA PHE A 501 -1.83 10.78 0.60
C PHE A 501 -2.90 9.89 -0.06
N ASN A 502 -3.40 10.21 -1.27
CA ASN A 502 -4.44 9.41 -1.94
C ASN A 502 -3.91 8.50 -3.07
N GLU A 503 -2.60 8.44 -3.27
CA GLU A 503 -2.00 7.50 -4.23
C GLU A 503 -1.71 6.12 -3.64
N PHE A 504 -1.98 5.93 -2.34
CA PHE A 504 -1.85 4.61 -1.70
C PHE A 504 -2.92 3.66 -2.26
N LYS A 505 -2.50 2.83 -3.22
CA LYS A 505 -3.33 1.74 -3.75
C LYS A 505 -3.42 0.61 -2.72
N THR A 506 -4.61 0.05 -2.53
CA THR A 506 -4.72 -1.25 -1.85
C THR A 506 -3.96 -2.29 -2.68
N ARG A 507 -3.08 -3.06 -2.02
CA ARG A 507 -2.36 -4.14 -2.68
C ARG A 507 -3.30 -5.12 -3.35
N HIS A 508 -2.91 -5.60 -4.53
CA HIS A 508 -3.74 -6.52 -5.30
C HIS A 508 -3.64 -7.99 -4.86
N GLY A 509 -2.64 -8.35 -4.03
CA GLY A 509 -2.42 -9.75 -3.64
C GLY A 509 -1.42 -9.96 -2.49
N PHE A 510 -1.30 -11.22 -2.07
CA PHE A 510 -0.20 -11.75 -1.27
C PHE A 510 1.01 -11.92 -2.18
N TYR A 511 2.11 -11.23 -1.87
CA TYR A 511 3.32 -11.21 -2.67
C TYR A 511 4.48 -11.99 -2.03
N ASP A 512 5.26 -12.66 -2.86
CA ASP A 512 6.58 -13.19 -2.49
C ASP A 512 7.44 -13.24 -3.75
N VAL A 513 8.59 -12.59 -3.70
CA VAL A 513 9.50 -12.46 -4.86
C VAL A 513 10.47 -13.63 -5.00
N LYS A 514 10.53 -14.51 -4.00
CA LYS A 514 11.48 -15.63 -3.92
C LYS A 514 10.80 -16.98 -4.11
N THR A 515 9.54 -17.09 -3.69
CA THR A 515 8.80 -18.35 -3.72
C THR A 515 7.75 -18.35 -4.84
N PRO A 516 7.65 -19.43 -5.64
CA PRO A 516 6.57 -19.57 -6.62
C PRO A 516 5.19 -19.65 -5.98
N TYR A 517 4.19 -19.07 -6.65
CA TYR A 517 2.81 -19.05 -6.17
C TYR A 517 2.21 -20.44 -5.94
N SER A 518 2.68 -21.47 -6.67
CA SER A 518 2.21 -22.84 -6.53
C SER A 518 2.48 -23.40 -5.13
N VAL A 519 3.65 -23.10 -4.57
CA VAL A 519 4.04 -23.50 -3.21
C VAL A 519 3.09 -22.88 -2.19
N TRP A 520 2.85 -21.57 -2.30
CA TRP A 520 1.94 -20.89 -1.39
C TRP A 520 0.50 -21.38 -1.53
N LYS A 521 -0.01 -21.62 -2.75
CA LYS A 521 -1.35 -22.18 -2.96
C LYS A 521 -1.54 -23.54 -2.31
N GLU A 522 -0.50 -24.37 -2.29
CA GLU A 522 -0.51 -25.66 -1.59
C GLU A 522 -0.51 -25.47 -0.06
N ARG A 523 0.34 -24.58 0.45
CA ARG A 523 0.52 -24.32 1.89
C ARG A 523 -0.66 -23.61 2.55
N PHE A 524 -1.15 -22.56 1.91
CA PHE A 524 -2.46 -22.55 1.29
C PHE A 524 -3.42 -23.69 1.72
N GLY A 525 -3.85 -24.53 0.80
CA GLY A 525 -4.88 -25.57 0.99
C GLY A 525 -4.81 -26.57 2.16
N GLY A 526 -3.80 -26.57 3.04
CA GLY A 526 -3.56 -27.57 4.11
C GLY A 526 -4.72 -27.91 5.03
N LEU A 527 -5.69 -27.00 5.20
CA LEU A 527 -6.86 -27.18 6.04
C LEU A 527 -8.20 -26.94 5.31
N LYS A 528 -8.16 -26.83 3.98
CA LYS A 528 -9.34 -26.52 3.15
C LYS A 528 -10.46 -27.56 3.28
N HIS A 529 -10.11 -28.79 3.66
CA HIS A 529 -11.03 -29.90 3.88
C HIS A 529 -10.82 -30.56 5.25
N PRO A 530 -11.27 -29.91 6.35
CA PRO A 530 -11.01 -30.35 7.73
C PRO A 530 -11.39 -31.81 7.99
N ALA A 531 -12.52 -32.26 7.42
CA ALA A 531 -13.04 -33.61 7.59
C ALA A 531 -12.14 -34.72 6.99
N GLY A 532 -11.17 -34.35 6.13
CA GLY A 532 -10.21 -35.29 5.55
C GLY A 532 -8.94 -35.46 6.38
N ILE A 533 -8.73 -34.64 7.40
CA ILE A 533 -7.50 -34.62 8.21
C ILE A 533 -7.70 -35.58 9.38
N LYS A 534 -6.88 -36.63 9.42
CA LYS A 534 -6.99 -37.69 10.45
C LYS A 534 -5.85 -37.63 11.44
N GLU A 535 -4.70 -37.14 11.00
CA GLU A 535 -3.53 -36.89 11.80
C GLU A 535 -3.76 -35.73 12.81
N PRO A 536 -3.07 -35.74 13.96
CA PRO A 536 -3.04 -34.61 14.87
C PRO A 536 -2.52 -33.33 14.18
N VAL A 537 -3.08 -32.20 14.57
CA VAL A 537 -2.66 -30.87 14.12
C VAL A 537 -1.85 -30.19 15.22
N VAL A 538 -0.74 -29.55 14.84
CA VAL A 538 0.07 -28.69 15.71
C VAL A 538 0.07 -27.29 15.13
N LEU A 539 -0.33 -26.30 15.94
CA LEU A 539 -0.33 -24.90 15.55
C LEU A 539 0.92 -24.21 16.09
N PHE A 540 1.72 -23.62 15.22
CA PHE A 540 2.88 -22.80 15.57
C PHE A 540 2.56 -21.33 15.35
N GLY A 541 2.77 -20.46 16.32
CA GLY A 541 2.37 -19.07 16.19
C GLY A 541 2.82 -18.17 17.33
N ASP A 542 2.54 -16.88 17.22
CA ASP A 542 2.89 -15.86 18.21
C ASP A 542 1.73 -15.56 19.18
N GLY A 543 0.73 -16.43 19.25
CA GLY A 543 -0.46 -16.22 20.07
C GLY A 543 -1.56 -15.37 19.42
N SER A 544 -1.23 -14.53 18.44
CA SER A 544 -2.15 -13.52 17.87
C SER A 544 -3.41 -14.11 17.25
N VAL A 545 -3.33 -15.30 16.65
CA VAL A 545 -4.44 -15.90 15.87
C VAL A 545 -4.84 -17.31 16.29
N PHE A 546 -4.30 -17.84 17.41
CA PHE A 546 -4.66 -19.18 17.90
C PHE A 546 -6.16 -19.31 18.18
N LYS A 547 -6.76 -18.35 18.91
CA LYS A 547 -8.19 -18.38 19.25
C LYS A 547 -9.05 -18.47 17.99
N ALA A 548 -8.75 -17.66 16.99
CA ALA A 548 -9.51 -17.65 15.75
C ALA A 548 -9.34 -18.93 14.93
N CYS A 549 -8.15 -19.53 14.94
CA CYS A 549 -7.93 -20.84 14.33
C CYS A 549 -8.77 -21.92 15.03
N LEU A 550 -8.78 -21.92 16.37
CA LEU A 550 -9.58 -22.85 17.17
C LEU A 550 -11.08 -22.64 16.96
N GLU A 551 -11.58 -21.41 16.94
CA GLU A 551 -12.99 -21.10 16.67
C GLU A 551 -13.39 -21.44 15.23
N TYR A 552 -12.48 -21.26 14.28
CA TYR A 552 -12.70 -21.66 12.90
C TYR A 552 -12.86 -23.18 12.84
N TYR A 553 -11.86 -23.96 13.25
CA TYR A 553 -11.91 -25.43 13.10
C TYR A 553 -12.88 -26.11 14.05
N LYS A 554 -13.00 -25.63 15.30
CA LYS A 554 -13.74 -26.30 16.37
C LYS A 554 -13.32 -27.77 16.50
N SER A 555 -14.27 -28.66 16.77
CA SER A 555 -14.04 -30.12 16.84
C SER A 555 -13.82 -30.80 15.49
N ARG A 556 -13.70 -30.07 14.37
CA ARG A 556 -13.55 -30.67 13.03
C ARG A 556 -12.16 -31.24 12.76
N VAL A 557 -11.16 -30.83 13.53
CA VAL A 557 -9.78 -31.33 13.46
C VAL A 557 -9.25 -31.58 14.87
N ASN A 558 -8.36 -32.56 15.02
CA ASN A 558 -7.74 -32.86 16.30
C ASN A 558 -6.53 -31.93 16.54
N ILE A 559 -6.75 -30.79 17.19
CA ILE A 559 -5.68 -29.86 17.54
C ILE A 559 -5.03 -30.34 18.83
N SER A 560 -3.79 -30.83 18.70
CA SER A 560 -3.07 -31.48 19.79
C SER A 560 -2.25 -30.50 20.63
N HIS A 561 -1.62 -29.51 19.99
CA HIS A 561 -0.69 -28.58 20.64
C HIS A 561 -0.81 -27.18 20.04
N LEU A 562 -0.64 -26.17 20.90
CA LEU A 562 -0.41 -24.77 20.53
C LEU A 562 1.02 -24.43 20.96
N VAL A 563 1.86 -24.09 19.99
CA VAL A 563 3.31 -23.93 20.18
C VAL A 563 3.69 -22.50 19.84
N LEU A 564 4.30 -21.80 20.77
CA LEU A 564 4.84 -20.47 20.50
C LEU A 564 6.00 -20.56 19.50
N LEU A 565 6.22 -19.51 18.71
CA LEU A 565 7.42 -19.44 17.88
C LEU A 565 8.67 -19.43 18.78
N PRO A 566 9.83 -19.86 18.25
CA PRO A 566 11.10 -19.74 18.95
C PRO A 566 11.32 -18.33 19.49
N GLU A 567 11.78 -18.24 20.75
CA GLU A 567 12.09 -16.97 21.43
C GLU A 567 10.90 -16.03 21.65
N GLU A 568 9.67 -16.44 21.33
CA GLU A 568 8.44 -15.72 21.69
C GLU A 568 8.04 -16.04 23.13
N GLU A 569 7.78 -15.00 23.91
CA GLU A 569 7.17 -15.08 25.23
C GLU A 569 5.73 -14.60 25.16
N SER A 570 4.77 -15.44 25.56
CA SER A 570 3.35 -15.06 25.62
C SER A 570 2.80 -15.23 27.02
N SER A 571 2.00 -14.26 27.47
CA SER A 571 1.22 -14.36 28.71
C SER A 571 0.08 -15.40 28.61
N LEU A 572 -0.20 -15.91 27.41
CA LEU A 572 -1.22 -16.92 27.16
C LEU A 572 -0.75 -18.28 27.65
N SER A 573 -1.20 -18.71 28.83
CA SER A 573 -0.98 -20.08 29.31
C SER A 573 -1.92 -21.12 28.66
N LYS A 574 -3.12 -20.70 28.24
CA LYS A 574 -4.13 -21.54 27.58
C LYS A 574 -5.00 -20.73 26.62
N VAL A 575 -5.41 -21.34 25.52
CA VAL A 575 -6.42 -20.78 24.60
C VAL A 575 -7.54 -21.79 24.39
N MET A 576 -8.79 -21.38 24.69
CA MET A 576 -9.98 -22.26 24.65
C MET A 576 -9.79 -23.61 25.38
N GLY A 577 -9.03 -23.60 26.48
CA GLY A 577 -8.76 -24.78 27.30
C GLY A 577 -7.56 -25.63 26.86
N ILE A 578 -6.97 -25.37 25.68
CA ILE A 578 -5.76 -26.05 25.21
C ILE A 578 -4.52 -25.30 25.75
N PRO A 579 -3.56 -26.00 26.40
CA PRO A 579 -2.30 -25.40 26.82
C PRO A 579 -1.50 -24.83 25.66
N VAL A 580 -0.92 -23.65 25.88
CA VAL A 580 0.11 -23.07 25.02
C VAL A 580 1.46 -23.42 25.63
N ILE A 581 2.34 -24.00 24.83
CA ILE A 581 3.69 -24.39 25.25
C ILE A 581 4.73 -23.61 24.46
N SER A 582 5.91 -23.45 25.05
CA SER A 582 7.06 -22.88 24.37
C SER A 582 7.59 -23.81 23.27
N PHE A 583 8.35 -23.26 22.33
CA PHE A 583 9.01 -24.05 21.29
C PHE A 583 9.95 -25.11 21.88
N ASP A 584 10.72 -24.75 22.92
CA ASP A 584 11.66 -25.67 23.57
C ASP A 584 10.97 -26.82 24.31
N GLU A 585 9.79 -26.57 24.89
CA GLU A 585 8.96 -27.63 25.48
C GLU A 585 8.43 -28.58 24.41
N PHE A 586 8.01 -28.05 23.26
CA PHE A 586 7.56 -28.86 22.14
C PHE A 586 8.69 -29.75 21.58
N GLU A 587 9.90 -29.21 21.39
CA GLU A 587 11.07 -29.98 20.92
C GLU A 587 11.39 -31.17 21.84
N LYS A 588 11.24 -30.99 23.16
CA LYS A 588 11.48 -32.06 24.15
C LYS A 588 10.50 -33.23 24.03
N LEU A 589 9.33 -33.02 23.41
CA LEU A 589 8.39 -34.12 23.13
C LEU A 589 8.92 -35.09 22.06
N ASN A 590 9.90 -34.65 21.25
CA ASN A 590 10.56 -35.45 20.21
C ASN A 590 9.55 -36.17 19.28
N LEU A 591 8.52 -35.44 18.85
CA LEU A 591 7.49 -35.98 17.97
C LEU A 591 8.04 -36.14 16.53
N PRO A 592 7.82 -37.29 15.86
CA PRO A 592 8.17 -37.44 14.46
C PRO A 592 7.44 -36.41 13.59
N LYS A 593 8.14 -35.72 12.69
CA LYS A 593 7.55 -34.63 11.88
C LYS A 593 6.44 -35.08 10.93
N ASP A 594 6.43 -36.36 10.57
CA ASP A 594 5.40 -37.02 9.76
C ASP A 594 4.19 -37.51 10.60
N SER A 595 4.29 -37.48 11.92
CA SER A 595 3.21 -37.90 12.83
C SER A 595 2.11 -36.86 13.03
N TYR A 596 2.34 -35.62 12.57
CA TYR A 596 1.39 -34.52 12.72
C TYR A 596 1.41 -33.59 11.50
N ARG A 597 0.33 -32.81 11.36
CA ARG A 597 0.23 -31.73 10.38
C ARG A 597 0.56 -30.41 11.07
N GLY A 598 1.74 -29.86 10.78
CA GLY A 598 2.19 -28.57 11.32
C GLY A 598 1.64 -27.37 10.54
N ILE A 599 1.21 -26.35 11.27
CA ILE A 599 0.48 -25.21 10.70
C ILE A 599 0.94 -23.91 11.35
N ILE A 600 1.37 -22.96 10.52
CA ILE A 600 1.67 -21.60 10.91
C ILE A 600 0.35 -20.87 11.18
N CYS A 601 0.20 -20.39 12.39
CA CYS A 601 -0.95 -19.72 12.95
C CYS A 601 -0.45 -18.43 13.62
N SER A 602 0.11 -17.53 12.80
CA SER A 602 0.60 -16.21 13.19
C SER A 602 0.00 -15.14 12.29
N GLY A 603 -0.16 -13.93 12.82
CA GLY A 603 -0.49 -12.73 12.04
C GLY A 603 0.55 -12.43 10.96
N ASP A 604 1.84 -12.70 11.22
CA ASP A 604 2.95 -12.53 10.28
C ASP A 604 3.44 -13.89 9.78
N ALA A 605 2.71 -14.47 8.81
CA ALA A 605 2.96 -15.82 8.36
C ALA A 605 4.35 -15.98 7.69
N LEU A 606 4.86 -14.95 7.02
CA LEU A 606 6.18 -15.00 6.39
C LEU A 606 7.31 -15.00 7.41
N LEU A 607 7.23 -14.14 8.44
CA LEU A 607 8.24 -14.14 9.50
C LEU A 607 8.20 -15.45 10.28
N ALA A 608 7.01 -15.92 10.64
CA ALA A 608 6.85 -17.21 11.30
C ALA A 608 7.43 -18.36 10.47
N ASP A 609 7.21 -18.35 9.14
CA ASP A 609 7.80 -19.35 8.24
C ASP A 609 9.33 -19.28 8.21
N SER A 610 9.90 -18.08 8.17
CA SER A 610 11.36 -17.89 8.21
C SER A 610 11.96 -18.46 9.50
N ILE A 611 11.38 -18.09 10.66
CA ILE A 611 11.85 -18.52 11.97
C ILE A 611 11.77 -20.05 12.10
N LEU A 612 10.63 -20.64 11.73
CA LEU A 612 10.43 -22.09 11.82
C LEU A 612 11.33 -22.84 10.84
N SER A 613 11.51 -22.33 9.63
CA SER A 613 12.42 -22.91 8.64
C SER A 613 13.87 -22.94 9.14
N GLU A 614 14.34 -21.88 9.79
CA GLU A 614 15.67 -21.81 10.41
C GLU A 614 15.85 -22.83 11.55
N LYS A 615 14.78 -23.13 12.30
CA LYS A 615 14.78 -24.21 13.31
C LYS A 615 14.48 -25.60 12.71
N GLY A 616 14.49 -25.75 11.40
CA GLY A 616 14.34 -27.04 10.72
C GLY A 616 12.90 -27.50 10.52
N TYR A 617 11.91 -26.60 10.59
CA TYR A 617 10.50 -26.85 10.28
C TYR A 617 10.03 -26.11 9.02
N PRO A 618 10.65 -26.36 7.84
CA PRO A 618 10.25 -25.67 6.62
C PRO A 618 8.92 -26.20 6.06
N GLY A 619 8.24 -25.38 5.27
CA GLY A 619 7.14 -25.84 4.41
C GLY A 619 5.85 -26.19 5.15
N LEU A 620 5.67 -25.72 6.39
CA LEU A 620 4.42 -25.90 7.13
C LEU A 620 3.23 -25.25 6.41
N TYR A 621 2.03 -25.79 6.60
CA TYR A 621 0.81 -25.17 6.09
C TYR A 621 0.57 -23.83 6.79
N ILE A 622 -0.21 -22.93 6.18
CA ILE A 622 -0.58 -21.65 6.81
C ILE A 622 -2.06 -21.68 7.14
N PHE A 623 -2.43 -21.23 8.33
CA PHE A 623 -3.81 -20.93 8.66
C PHE A 623 -4.21 -19.56 8.10
N TRP A 624 -5.37 -19.45 7.48
CA TRP A 624 -6.05 -18.16 7.29
C TRP A 624 -7.53 -18.28 7.65
N HIS A 625 -8.09 -17.23 8.23
CA HIS A 625 -9.50 -17.22 8.60
C HIS A 625 -10.42 -16.97 7.39
N ASP A 626 -10.07 -15.98 6.57
CA ASP A 626 -10.78 -15.63 5.34
C ASP A 626 -9.81 -15.20 4.24
N ARG A 627 -10.34 -14.96 3.03
CA ARG A 627 -9.49 -14.72 1.85
C ARG A 627 -8.75 -13.40 1.91
N ASN A 628 -9.32 -12.40 2.57
CA ASN A 628 -8.68 -11.10 2.71
C ASN A 628 -7.56 -11.15 3.75
N TRP A 629 -7.67 -12.08 4.72
CA TRP A 629 -6.61 -12.32 5.69
C TRP A 629 -5.25 -12.62 5.06
N MET A 630 -5.22 -13.26 3.89
CA MET A 630 -3.97 -13.48 3.15
C MET A 630 -3.23 -12.18 2.84
N LEU A 631 -3.94 -11.06 2.60
CA LEU A 631 -3.29 -9.76 2.38
C LEU A 631 -2.64 -9.21 3.66
N PHE A 632 -3.08 -9.66 4.84
CA PHE A 632 -2.57 -9.20 6.14
C PHE A 632 -1.42 -10.07 6.67
N ALA A 633 -1.40 -11.35 6.27
CA ALA A 633 -0.36 -12.32 6.62
C ALA A 633 1.04 -12.02 6.03
N ASN A 634 1.12 -10.98 5.20
CA ASN A 634 2.28 -10.60 4.41
C ASN A 634 2.69 -9.14 4.67
N GLN A 635 2.67 -8.74 5.94
CA GLN A 635 2.94 -7.37 6.37
C GLN A 635 3.92 -7.37 7.54
N SER A 636 5.11 -7.95 7.35
CA SER A 636 6.02 -8.18 8.47
C SER A 636 6.48 -6.88 9.14
N ALA A 637 6.62 -5.79 8.38
CA ALA A 637 6.93 -4.49 8.95
C ALA A 637 5.79 -3.98 9.87
N VAL A 638 4.54 -4.18 9.46
CA VAL A 638 3.36 -3.77 10.23
C VAL A 638 3.24 -4.60 11.50
N TRP A 639 3.43 -5.91 11.42
CA TRP A 639 3.37 -6.80 12.58
C TRP A 639 4.49 -6.56 13.58
N LYS A 640 5.71 -6.23 13.12
CA LYS A 640 6.79 -5.79 14.00
C LYS A 640 6.43 -4.52 14.76
N CYS A 641 5.82 -3.54 14.09
CA CYS A 641 5.32 -2.34 14.76
C CYS A 641 4.25 -2.69 15.80
N ILE A 642 3.28 -3.56 15.46
CA ILE A 642 2.23 -3.99 16.39
C ILE A 642 2.84 -4.66 17.62
N LYS A 643 3.75 -5.63 17.45
CA LYS A 643 4.42 -6.32 18.56
C LYS A 643 5.27 -5.41 19.43
N SER A 644 5.84 -4.33 18.88
CA SER A 644 6.59 -3.35 19.68
C SER A 644 5.70 -2.44 20.55
N LEU A 645 4.38 -2.47 20.35
CA LEU A 645 3.39 -1.72 21.13
C LEU A 645 2.74 -2.58 22.24
N GLU A 646 2.90 -3.91 22.18
CA GLU A 646 2.53 -4.86 23.24
C GLU A 646 3.63 -4.95 24.31
#